data_AF-F3N9X2-F1
#
_entry.id   AF-F3N9X2-F1
#
_cell.length_a   1.000
_cell.length_b   1.000
_cell.length_c   1.000
_cell.angle_alpha   90.00
_cell.angle_beta   90.00
_cell.angle_gamma   90.00
#
_symmetry.space_group_name_H-M   'P 1'
#
loop_
_entity.id
_entity.type
_entity.pdbx_description
1 polymer ?
#
loop_
_entity_poly.entity_id
_entity_poly.type
_entity_poly.pdbx_seq_one_letter_code
_entity_poly.pdbx_strand_id
1 'polypeptide(L)'
;MRRASPGSRHPFLPAWTVLVLGFLLALGPLAPPGHAADGGEGAGGGWTVRQPGKAHDGVSAVVRLDPADGTVTLAARRGATTVLEPAPVGLVTRTADLTSGLRLLSRGTRRVTEHYTMTTGKRLRRTVRATEARFSFTGAGGTRLDLLVRVSHDGVAHRYVLPARGEVTVVREASAFRPPAAARAWLSSYTPNYERTFAPADAANAPDGSYAYPALFRVGGSYALLTESDVDGRYDGSHLVHRQGTAEYTVALADASVTSTGPLATPWRTAVIGDLATVTESTLVDDLAPPSRVADTSWIRPGKVAWSWLAGFGAAQRSLATQERFVDYSAAHGWPYTLVDDGWKTTDWMPRLIDHARARGVGVLLWVHYTDLDTAAERAELLPRVKKWGAAGLKIDFMDSDSQERFAWYDDILRDTAREELLVNFHGATLPKGIQRTWPQVMTMEAVYGAEQGDVPAADLATLPYTRNAVGSMDYTPMGFQFGTRTVSDAAELALSVVYESGFQNFAGSVAAYRDRPELERFLEQVPTVWDASRLLSGEPGQEATFARRRDGRWFLGSVGAGPAGQRRVPLSFLGDGKWLLEVVRDGDEGLVRERHVLTRHDTLRVPVHEHGGFAALVCRAAPGRDTCDRPVSRLPLTTLTVSPGRADVDAGASIGVDARFAVEDAGPAQDVTVTLRTPDGWSVAGDPARADRLGTGGQLAGHWTVRVPPDAAEGGRDLVVTTKYRTGTRVLTVERTVRAYVSPPGVDHVGDLPFVSESNGWGPVERDMSNGETAAGDGGPLTLRGTVHDKGLGVHAASEVVVDLDGAYRRFTAAVGVDDEVAGKGSVVFEVLGDGRTLATTPVLTSADAARALDVDVSGVRRLTLRVTDGGDGVDSDHADWGDARLLS
;
A
#
# COMPACT_ATOMS: atom_id res chain seq x y z
N MET A 1 20.64 48.08 -60.00
CA MET A 1 20.76 46.66 -60.46
C MET A 1 20.02 45.79 -59.45
N ARG A 2 18.77 45.33 -59.70
CA ARG A 2 18.39 43.96 -60.16
C ARG A 2 19.18 42.86 -59.40
N ARG A 3 18.64 41.90 -58.62
CA ARG A 3 17.35 41.14 -58.49
C ARG A 3 17.25 40.53 -57.05
N ALA A 4 16.12 40.60 -56.32
CA ALA A 4 15.04 39.59 -56.07
C ALA A 4 15.49 38.32 -55.27
N SER A 5 15.18 38.03 -53.97
CA SER A 5 13.91 37.84 -53.17
C SER A 5 13.55 36.33 -52.95
N PRO A 6 12.68 35.88 -51.99
CA PRO A 6 12.35 36.29 -50.60
C PRO A 6 11.93 35.12 -49.61
N GLY A 7 11.57 35.48 -48.35
CA GLY A 7 10.69 34.72 -47.40
C GLY A 7 11.36 34.48 -46.03
N SER A 8 10.81 34.80 -44.84
CA SER A 8 9.45 34.68 -44.26
C SER A 8 9.27 35.65 -43.07
N ARG A 9 8.26 36.52 -43.05
CA ARG A 9 6.94 36.44 -42.35
C ARG A 9 6.97 36.41 -40.81
N HIS A 10 6.47 37.53 -40.25
CA HIS A 10 5.91 37.73 -38.90
C HIS A 10 4.69 36.85 -38.61
N PRO A 11 4.30 36.72 -37.33
CA PRO A 11 3.01 37.28 -36.88
C PRO A 11 3.16 38.02 -35.53
N PHE A 12 2.59 39.20 -35.25
CA PHE A 12 1.19 39.63 -35.13
C PHE A 12 0.31 38.82 -34.18
N LEU A 13 0.08 39.40 -32.99
CA LEU A 13 -1.05 39.16 -32.09
C LEU A 13 -2.39 39.35 -32.83
N PRO A 14 -3.46 38.65 -32.40
CA PRO A 14 -4.48 39.38 -31.66
C PRO A 14 -5.09 38.61 -30.47
N ALA A 15 -5.51 39.40 -29.49
CA ALA A 15 -6.38 39.01 -28.38
C ALA A 15 -7.72 38.45 -28.87
N TRP A 16 -8.18 37.38 -28.24
CA TRP A 16 -9.58 36.97 -28.26
C TRP A 16 -10.05 36.65 -26.84
N THR A 17 -11.02 37.48 -26.44
CA THR A 17 -12.02 37.36 -25.38
C THR A 17 -12.30 35.93 -24.95
N VAL A 18 -11.97 35.58 -23.70
CA VAL A 18 -12.41 34.34 -23.05
C VAL A 18 -13.83 34.56 -22.53
N LEU A 19 -14.80 33.99 -23.24
CA LEU A 19 -16.17 33.83 -22.76
C LEU A 19 -16.14 32.74 -21.67
N VAL A 20 -16.27 33.15 -20.42
CA VAL A 20 -16.54 32.26 -19.28
C VAL A 20 -17.98 31.76 -19.43
N LEU A 21 -18.16 30.57 -20.01
CA LEU A 21 -19.41 29.82 -19.87
C LEU A 21 -19.30 28.93 -18.64
N GLY A 22 -19.86 29.42 -17.52
CA GLY A 22 -20.13 28.59 -16.36
C GLY A 22 -21.17 27.53 -16.73
N PHE A 23 -20.76 26.26 -16.71
CA PHE A 23 -21.70 25.14 -16.71
C PHE A 23 -22.13 24.86 -15.27
N LEU A 24 -23.23 25.51 -14.88
CA LEU A 24 -24.08 25.07 -13.77
C LEU A 24 -24.73 23.74 -14.17
N LEU A 25 -24.26 22.62 -13.63
CA LEU A 25 -25.05 21.39 -13.57
C LEU A 25 -26.14 21.58 -12.50
N ALA A 26 -27.21 22.26 -12.90
CA ALA A 26 -28.47 22.21 -12.19
C ALA A 26 -29.02 20.78 -12.30
N LEU A 27 -29.39 20.20 -11.16
CA LEU A 27 -30.32 19.08 -11.05
C LEU A 27 -31.68 19.49 -11.65
N GLY A 28 -31.79 19.46 -12.97
CA GLY A 28 -33.05 19.62 -13.69
C GLY A 28 -33.88 18.33 -13.61
N PRO A 29 -35.22 18.42 -13.55
CA PRO A 29 -36.08 17.25 -13.55
C PRO A 29 -35.87 16.48 -14.86
N LEU A 30 -35.64 15.16 -14.73
CA LEU A 30 -35.59 14.23 -15.85
C LEU A 30 -36.83 14.43 -16.74
N ALA A 31 -36.61 14.78 -18.01
CA ALA A 31 -37.67 14.76 -19.01
C ALA A 31 -38.22 13.32 -19.14
N PRO A 32 -39.54 13.12 -19.27
CA PRO A 32 -40.11 11.79 -19.42
C PRO A 32 -39.63 11.16 -20.74
N PRO A 33 -39.33 9.85 -20.76
CA PRO A 33 -38.94 9.18 -22.00
C PRO A 33 -40.11 9.21 -23.01
N GLY A 34 -39.78 9.48 -24.27
CA GLY A 34 -40.71 9.33 -25.38
C GLY A 34 -41.26 7.90 -25.43
N HIS A 35 -42.59 7.80 -25.53
CA HIS A 35 -43.31 6.53 -25.61
C HIS A 35 -43.02 5.85 -26.96
N ALA A 36 -42.00 4.99 -27.01
CA ALA A 36 -41.88 3.96 -28.04
C ALA A 36 -42.53 2.69 -27.49
N ALA A 37 -43.74 2.39 -27.97
CA ALA A 37 -44.43 1.14 -27.69
C ALA A 37 -43.77 0.02 -28.51
N ASP A 38 -42.74 -0.63 -27.96
CA ASP A 38 -42.33 -1.96 -28.43
C ASP A 38 -43.39 -2.96 -27.94
N GLY A 39 -44.25 -3.34 -28.90
CA GLY A 39 -45.21 -4.43 -28.79
C GLY A 39 -44.54 -5.77 -29.11
N GLY A 40 -44.50 -6.67 -28.12
CA GLY A 40 -44.09 -8.07 -28.27
C GLY A 40 -43.65 -8.71 -26.94
N GLU A 41 -44.38 -9.74 -26.49
CA GLU A 41 -44.17 -10.64 -25.33
C GLU A 41 -44.36 -10.03 -23.90
N GLY A 42 -45.25 -10.52 -23.02
CA GLY A 42 -46.25 -11.59 -23.08
C GLY A 42 -47.36 -11.41 -22.03
N ALA A 43 -48.52 -12.03 -22.24
CA ALA A 43 -49.75 -11.92 -21.45
C ALA A 43 -49.68 -12.53 -20.02
N GLY A 44 -48.46 -12.71 -19.46
CA GLY A 44 -48.20 -13.46 -18.23
C GLY A 44 -47.20 -12.81 -17.28
N GLY A 45 -47.10 -11.47 -17.25
CA GLY A 45 -46.32 -10.75 -16.22
C GLY A 45 -44.79 -10.86 -16.30
N GLY A 46 -44.22 -11.30 -17.43
CA GLY A 46 -42.77 -11.44 -17.62
C GLY A 46 -42.20 -10.55 -18.73
N TRP A 47 -41.02 -9.95 -18.51
CA TRP A 47 -40.33 -9.07 -19.45
C TRP A 47 -38.84 -9.42 -19.56
N THR A 48 -38.29 -9.39 -20.77
CA THR A 48 -36.86 -9.64 -21.01
C THR A 48 -36.13 -8.36 -21.40
N VAL A 49 -35.10 -7.99 -20.64
CA VAL A 49 -34.17 -6.91 -20.95
C VAL A 49 -32.94 -7.53 -21.61
N ARG A 50 -32.55 -7.06 -22.80
CA ARG A 50 -31.50 -7.69 -23.61
C ARG A 50 -30.31 -6.78 -23.79
N GLN A 51 -29.13 -7.40 -23.91
CA GLN A 51 -27.92 -6.75 -24.39
C GLN A 51 -28.19 -5.98 -25.70
N PRO A 52 -27.66 -4.75 -25.85
CA PRO A 52 -27.77 -4.00 -27.10
C PRO A 52 -27.19 -4.77 -28.30
N GLY A 53 -27.97 -4.83 -29.39
CA GLY A 53 -27.50 -5.37 -30.67
C GLY A 53 -27.42 -6.91 -30.76
N LYS A 54 -27.88 -7.65 -29.74
CA LYS A 54 -27.98 -9.12 -29.75
C LYS A 54 -29.40 -9.54 -29.40
N ALA A 55 -30.05 -10.29 -30.30
CA ALA A 55 -31.42 -10.76 -30.08
C ALA A 55 -31.49 -11.95 -29.12
N HIS A 56 -30.82 -13.06 -29.43
CA HIS A 56 -31.01 -14.33 -28.70
C HIS A 56 -29.75 -14.88 -28.02
N ASP A 57 -28.56 -14.62 -28.54
CA ASP A 57 -27.31 -15.25 -28.04
C ASP A 57 -26.55 -14.41 -26.99
N GLY A 58 -27.07 -13.24 -26.63
CA GLY A 58 -26.41 -12.29 -25.71
C GLY A 58 -26.78 -12.50 -24.24
N VAL A 59 -26.26 -11.62 -23.39
CA VAL A 59 -26.70 -11.52 -21.99
C VAL A 59 -28.12 -10.93 -21.95
N SER A 60 -28.98 -11.46 -21.08
CA SER A 60 -30.32 -10.93 -20.84
C SER A 60 -30.75 -11.12 -19.39
N ALA A 61 -31.63 -10.23 -18.95
CA ALA A 61 -32.29 -10.29 -17.66
C ALA A 61 -33.79 -10.54 -17.86
N VAL A 62 -34.40 -11.40 -17.04
CA VAL A 62 -35.84 -11.69 -17.09
C VAL A 62 -36.46 -11.23 -15.79
N VAL A 63 -37.34 -10.24 -15.87
CA VAL A 63 -38.14 -9.73 -14.74
C VAL A 63 -39.52 -10.35 -14.80
N ARG A 64 -40.02 -10.89 -13.69
CA ARG A 64 -41.38 -11.42 -13.60
C ARG A 64 -42.11 -10.83 -12.40
N LEU A 65 -43.35 -10.41 -12.60
CA LEU A 65 -44.30 -10.04 -11.56
C LEU A 65 -45.32 -11.17 -11.42
N ASP A 66 -45.42 -11.75 -10.23
CA ASP A 66 -46.47 -12.72 -9.91
C ASP A 66 -47.81 -11.98 -9.70
N PRO A 67 -48.85 -12.25 -10.50
CA PRO A 67 -50.14 -11.59 -10.34
C PRO A 67 -50.93 -12.03 -9.09
N ALA A 68 -50.57 -13.15 -8.46
CA ALA A 68 -51.28 -13.68 -7.31
C ALA A 68 -50.92 -12.94 -6.01
N ASP A 69 -49.63 -12.66 -5.80
CA ASP A 69 -49.14 -12.03 -4.57
C ASP A 69 -48.36 -10.74 -4.79
N GLY A 70 -48.13 -10.34 -6.06
CA GLY A 70 -47.41 -9.11 -6.39
C GLY A 70 -45.91 -9.17 -6.08
N THR A 71 -45.31 -10.35 -5.98
CA THR A 71 -43.86 -10.51 -5.84
C THR A 71 -43.14 -10.32 -7.17
N VAL A 72 -41.90 -9.82 -7.12
CA VAL A 72 -41.07 -9.62 -8.31
C VAL A 72 -39.82 -10.48 -8.23
N THR A 73 -39.49 -11.16 -9.33
CA THR A 73 -38.25 -11.94 -9.46
C THR A 73 -37.41 -11.45 -10.62
N LEU A 74 -36.09 -11.63 -10.47
CA LEU A 74 -35.09 -11.36 -11.50
C LEU A 74 -34.27 -12.63 -11.77
N ALA A 75 -34.10 -12.96 -13.04
CA ALA A 75 -33.21 -14.03 -13.51
C ALA A 75 -32.23 -13.47 -14.55
N ALA A 76 -31.11 -14.16 -14.79
CA ALA A 76 -30.14 -13.79 -15.81
C ALA A 76 -29.76 -14.97 -16.71
N ARG A 77 -29.59 -14.69 -18.01
CA ARG A 77 -29.25 -15.69 -19.03
C ARG A 77 -28.10 -15.23 -19.92
N ARG A 78 -27.36 -16.18 -20.47
CA ARG A 78 -26.43 -15.99 -21.60
C ARG A 78 -26.82 -16.97 -22.69
N GLY A 79 -27.36 -16.46 -23.80
CA GLY A 79 -27.98 -17.31 -24.80
C GLY A 79 -29.11 -18.15 -24.20
N ALA A 80 -29.07 -19.46 -24.40
CA ALA A 80 -30.04 -20.40 -23.85
C ALA A 80 -29.76 -20.80 -22.38
N THR A 81 -28.56 -20.54 -21.86
CA THR A 81 -28.18 -20.95 -20.50
C THR A 81 -28.74 -19.97 -19.47
N THR A 82 -29.54 -20.46 -18.53
CA THR A 82 -29.85 -19.73 -17.30
C THR A 82 -28.63 -19.73 -16.41
N VAL A 83 -28.06 -18.55 -16.18
CA VAL A 83 -26.86 -18.36 -15.36
C VAL A 83 -27.25 -18.06 -13.92
N LEU A 84 -28.34 -17.31 -13.73
CA LEU A 84 -28.99 -17.08 -12.45
C LEU A 84 -30.48 -17.40 -12.60
N GLU A 85 -30.97 -18.32 -11.78
CA GLU A 85 -32.38 -18.68 -11.66
C GLU A 85 -33.20 -17.51 -11.09
N PRO A 86 -34.53 -17.48 -11.30
CA PRO A 86 -35.39 -16.44 -10.74
C PRO A 86 -35.24 -16.33 -9.22
N ALA A 87 -34.81 -15.15 -8.76
CA ALA A 87 -34.62 -14.83 -7.36
C ALA A 87 -35.42 -13.57 -6.99
N PRO A 88 -35.88 -13.43 -5.73
CA PRO A 88 -36.66 -12.29 -5.29
C PRO A 88 -35.87 -10.97 -5.41
N VAL A 89 -36.60 -9.89 -5.69
CA VAL A 89 -36.13 -8.50 -5.61
C VAL A 89 -37.17 -7.67 -4.86
N GLY A 90 -36.72 -6.74 -4.02
CA GLY A 90 -37.57 -5.85 -3.24
C GLY A 90 -36.84 -5.22 -2.06
N LEU A 91 -37.49 -4.24 -1.43
CA LEU A 91 -37.00 -3.55 -0.24
C LEU A 91 -38.06 -3.59 0.86
N VAL A 92 -37.63 -3.59 2.11
CA VAL A 92 -38.48 -3.26 3.25
C VAL A 92 -37.97 -1.98 3.86
N THR A 93 -38.84 -0.99 3.97
CA THR A 93 -38.59 0.24 4.71
C THR A 93 -39.31 0.18 6.06
N ARG A 94 -38.98 1.11 6.95
CA ARG A 94 -39.70 1.25 8.24
C ARG A 94 -41.21 1.48 8.05
N THR A 95 -41.63 2.01 6.90
CA THR A 95 -43.02 2.43 6.63
C THR A 95 -43.75 1.57 5.59
N ALA A 96 -43.03 0.74 4.82
CA ALA A 96 -43.64 -0.07 3.76
C ALA A 96 -42.82 -1.35 3.49
N ASP A 97 -43.54 -2.46 3.32
CA ASP A 97 -42.99 -3.66 2.69
C ASP A 97 -43.20 -3.57 1.17
N LEU A 98 -42.10 -3.54 0.41
CA LEU A 98 -42.08 -3.45 -1.04
C LEU A 98 -41.49 -4.73 -1.66
N THR A 99 -41.72 -5.87 -1.02
CA THR A 99 -41.31 -7.21 -1.51
C THR A 99 -42.46 -8.00 -2.13
N SER A 100 -43.71 -7.63 -1.80
CA SER A 100 -44.94 -8.24 -2.29
C SER A 100 -46.05 -7.18 -2.43
N GLY A 101 -47.21 -7.57 -2.96
CA GLY A 101 -48.33 -6.67 -3.19
C GLY A 101 -48.03 -5.56 -4.21
N LEU A 102 -46.96 -5.71 -5.00
CA LEU A 102 -46.58 -4.71 -5.99
C LEU A 102 -47.49 -4.76 -7.20
N ARG A 103 -47.91 -3.58 -7.65
CA ARG A 103 -48.64 -3.41 -8.92
C ARG A 103 -47.80 -2.57 -9.86
N LEU A 104 -47.55 -3.11 -11.06
CA LEU A 104 -46.85 -2.37 -12.11
C LEU A 104 -47.70 -1.17 -12.56
N LEU A 105 -47.09 0.00 -12.56
CA LEU A 105 -47.70 1.25 -13.02
C LEU A 105 -47.21 1.63 -14.41
N SER A 106 -45.91 1.51 -14.66
CA SER A 106 -45.33 1.78 -15.99
C SER A 106 -44.02 1.03 -16.18
N ARG A 107 -43.63 0.88 -17.44
CA ARG A 107 -42.31 0.38 -17.83
C ARG A 107 -41.75 1.23 -18.97
N GLY A 108 -40.43 1.34 -19.03
CA GLY A 108 -39.75 1.99 -20.15
C GLY A 108 -38.33 1.47 -20.31
N THR A 109 -37.81 1.52 -21.53
CA THR A 109 -36.44 1.12 -21.85
C THR A 109 -35.70 2.28 -22.50
N ARG A 110 -34.40 2.36 -22.28
CA ARG A 110 -33.50 3.29 -22.98
C ARG A 110 -32.17 2.61 -23.28
N ARG A 111 -31.47 3.12 -24.29
CA ARG A 111 -30.06 2.77 -24.52
C ARG A 111 -29.16 3.73 -23.74
N VAL A 112 -28.12 3.16 -23.15
CA VAL A 112 -27.03 3.89 -22.49
C VAL A 112 -25.79 3.75 -23.35
N THR A 113 -25.17 4.88 -23.68
CA THR A 113 -23.89 4.91 -24.38
C THR A 113 -23.06 6.03 -23.79
N GLU A 114 -21.89 5.68 -23.26
CA GLU A 114 -21.00 6.61 -22.58
C GLU A 114 -19.55 6.32 -23.03
N HIS A 115 -18.74 7.37 -23.07
CA HIS A 115 -17.31 7.29 -23.34
C HIS A 115 -16.59 8.06 -22.25
N TYR A 116 -15.60 7.44 -21.64
CA TYR A 116 -14.79 8.08 -20.61
C TYR A 116 -13.38 7.47 -20.56
N THR A 117 -12.47 8.17 -19.89
CA THR A 117 -11.08 7.73 -19.71
C THR A 117 -10.79 7.60 -18.23
N MET A 118 -10.24 6.45 -17.83
CA MET A 118 -9.73 6.21 -16.49
C MET A 118 -8.28 6.67 -16.37
N THR A 119 -7.83 6.94 -15.14
CA THR A 119 -6.42 7.16 -14.78
C THR A 119 -5.71 5.85 -14.44
N THR A 120 -6.46 4.84 -13.98
CA THR A 120 -5.98 3.51 -13.58
C THR A 120 -6.80 2.39 -14.24
N GLY A 121 -6.47 1.13 -13.97
CA GLY A 121 -7.29 -0.01 -14.38
C GLY A 121 -6.75 -0.83 -15.55
N LYS A 122 -7.43 -1.96 -15.80
CA LYS A 122 -7.15 -2.91 -16.89
C LYS A 122 -7.36 -2.39 -18.33
N ARG A 123 -8.03 -1.25 -18.51
CA ARG A 123 -8.22 -0.56 -19.80
C ARG A 123 -8.59 0.91 -19.58
N LEU A 124 -7.73 1.84 -20.01
CA LEU A 124 -7.95 3.27 -19.75
C LEU A 124 -9.12 3.87 -20.53
N ARG A 125 -9.28 3.56 -21.82
CA ARG A 125 -10.37 4.11 -22.64
C ARG A 125 -11.60 3.22 -22.58
N ARG A 126 -12.69 3.75 -22.02
CA ARG A 126 -13.93 3.01 -21.75
C ARG A 126 -15.03 3.39 -22.73
N THR A 127 -15.89 2.43 -23.05
CA THR A 127 -17.09 2.65 -23.86
C THR A 127 -18.19 1.76 -23.32
N VAL A 128 -19.16 2.39 -22.67
CA VAL A 128 -20.33 1.71 -22.12
C VAL A 128 -21.36 1.55 -23.22
N ARG A 129 -21.93 0.35 -23.34
CA ARG A 129 -23.11 0.10 -24.16
C ARG A 129 -24.04 -0.82 -23.39
N ALA A 130 -25.20 -0.30 -22.98
CA ALA A 130 -26.17 -1.07 -22.22
C ALA A 130 -27.62 -0.73 -22.63
N THR A 131 -28.52 -1.66 -22.35
CA THR A 131 -29.97 -1.41 -22.30
C THR A 131 -30.35 -1.23 -20.84
N GLU A 132 -31.05 -0.15 -20.50
CA GLU A 132 -31.60 0.06 -19.16
C GLU A 132 -33.13 0.05 -19.24
N ALA A 133 -33.75 -0.82 -18.45
CA ALA A 133 -35.18 -0.88 -18.26
C ALA A 133 -35.55 -0.33 -16.88
N ARG A 134 -36.62 0.46 -16.82
CA ARG A 134 -37.27 0.91 -15.59
C ARG A 134 -38.63 0.24 -15.48
N PHE A 135 -38.88 -0.39 -14.34
CA PHE A 135 -40.18 -0.92 -13.95
C PHE A 135 -40.65 -0.14 -12.73
N SER A 136 -41.73 0.61 -12.89
CA SER A 136 -42.28 1.46 -11.84
C SER A 136 -43.48 0.78 -11.20
N PHE A 137 -43.41 0.54 -9.89
CA PHE A 137 -44.43 -0.13 -9.10
C PHE A 137 -45.05 0.80 -8.06
N THR A 138 -46.22 0.40 -7.57
CA THR A 138 -46.78 0.86 -6.30
C THR A 138 -47.02 -0.33 -5.38
N GLY A 139 -46.72 -0.16 -4.09
CA GLY A 139 -47.02 -1.13 -3.04
C GLY A 139 -47.98 -0.57 -2.00
N ALA A 140 -47.89 -1.09 -0.77
CA ALA A 140 -48.71 -0.68 0.37
C ALA A 140 -48.66 0.85 0.61
N GLY A 141 -49.81 1.43 0.98
CA GLY A 141 -49.94 2.87 1.24
C GLY A 141 -49.72 3.78 0.02
N GLY A 142 -49.69 3.24 -1.20
CA GLY A 142 -49.37 4.00 -2.42
C GLY A 142 -47.87 4.27 -2.60
N THR A 143 -47.02 3.63 -1.80
CA THR A 143 -45.57 3.81 -1.82
C THR A 143 -45.00 3.39 -3.18
N ARG A 144 -44.15 4.24 -3.77
CA ARG A 144 -43.57 4.05 -5.10
C ARG A 144 -42.21 3.37 -5.02
N LEU A 145 -41.98 2.38 -5.88
CA LEU A 145 -40.70 1.70 -6.08
C LEU A 145 -40.40 1.62 -7.57
N ASP A 146 -39.26 2.13 -8.01
CA ASP A 146 -38.74 1.87 -9.35
C ASP A 146 -37.63 0.81 -9.26
N LEU A 147 -37.75 -0.27 -10.02
CA LEU A 147 -36.67 -1.23 -10.27
C LEU A 147 -35.98 -0.86 -11.59
N LEU A 148 -34.70 -0.52 -11.53
CA LEU A 148 -33.86 -0.32 -12.71
C LEU A 148 -33.08 -1.60 -12.97
N VAL A 149 -33.10 -2.09 -14.21
CA VAL A 149 -32.32 -3.23 -14.68
C VAL A 149 -31.49 -2.81 -15.88
N ARG A 150 -30.17 -2.94 -15.77
CA ARG A 150 -29.22 -2.62 -16.83
C ARG A 150 -28.55 -3.90 -17.33
N VAL A 151 -28.51 -4.06 -18.65
CA VAL A 151 -27.88 -5.21 -19.31
C VAL A 151 -26.84 -4.71 -20.32
N SER A 152 -25.58 -5.08 -20.10
CA SER A 152 -24.46 -4.84 -21.01
C SER A 152 -24.09 -6.13 -21.75
N HIS A 153 -22.98 -6.12 -22.49
CA HIS A 153 -22.46 -7.33 -23.15
C HIS A 153 -21.87 -8.38 -22.20
N ASP A 154 -21.58 -7.96 -20.97
CA ASP A 154 -20.76 -8.67 -20.00
C ASP A 154 -21.45 -8.75 -18.63
N GLY A 155 -22.73 -8.41 -18.52
CA GLY A 155 -23.47 -8.65 -17.28
C GLY A 155 -24.84 -7.97 -17.18
N VAL A 156 -25.43 -8.20 -16.01
CA VAL A 156 -26.72 -7.66 -15.57
C VAL A 156 -26.49 -6.91 -14.25
N ALA A 157 -27.14 -5.77 -14.08
CA ALA A 157 -27.18 -5.06 -12.83
C ALA A 157 -28.59 -4.56 -12.52
N HIS A 158 -28.96 -4.52 -11.25
CA HIS A 158 -30.21 -3.92 -10.81
C HIS A 158 -30.02 -2.99 -9.61
N ARG A 159 -30.92 -2.03 -9.48
CA ARG A 159 -31.04 -1.17 -8.28
C ARG A 159 -32.46 -0.67 -8.10
N TYR A 160 -32.74 -0.17 -6.91
CA TYR A 160 -34.03 0.42 -6.58
C TYR A 160 -33.93 1.94 -6.56
N VAL A 161 -35.01 2.62 -6.94
CA VAL A 161 -35.20 4.05 -6.75
C VAL A 161 -36.52 4.28 -6.00
N LEU A 162 -36.44 4.96 -4.87
CA LEU A 162 -37.59 5.45 -4.11
C LEU A 162 -37.74 6.95 -4.41
N PRO A 163 -38.69 7.34 -5.27
CA PRO A 163 -38.75 8.70 -5.82
C PRO A 163 -39.33 9.74 -4.85
N ALA A 164 -39.94 9.29 -3.75
CA ALA A 164 -40.49 10.19 -2.74
C ALA A 164 -39.38 11.03 -2.11
N ARG A 165 -39.68 12.30 -1.84
CA ARG A 165 -38.81 13.21 -1.08
C ARG A 165 -39.12 13.07 0.40
N GLY A 166 -38.10 13.16 1.24
CA GLY A 166 -38.19 12.95 2.68
C GLY A 166 -37.31 11.80 3.14
N GLU A 167 -37.19 11.63 4.45
CA GLU A 167 -36.40 10.56 5.02
C GLU A 167 -36.99 9.18 4.67
N VAL A 168 -36.13 8.26 4.26
CA VAL A 168 -36.47 6.85 4.11
C VAL A 168 -35.46 6.01 4.86
N THR A 169 -35.95 5.11 5.71
CA THR A 169 -35.12 4.10 6.37
C THR A 169 -35.42 2.74 5.76
N VAL A 170 -34.43 2.17 5.07
CA VAL A 170 -34.45 0.77 4.60
C VAL A 170 -33.97 -0.12 5.73
N VAL A 171 -34.75 -1.13 6.09
CA VAL A 171 -34.43 -2.08 7.18
C VAL A 171 -34.04 -3.45 6.65
N ARG A 172 -34.33 -3.73 5.37
CA ARG A 172 -33.95 -4.99 4.72
C ARG A 172 -34.00 -4.87 3.21
N GLU A 173 -33.04 -5.48 2.54
CA GLU A 173 -33.11 -5.77 1.11
C GLU A 173 -33.51 -7.24 0.92
N ALA A 174 -34.46 -7.52 0.03
CA ALA A 174 -34.93 -8.87 -0.27
C ALA A 174 -34.26 -9.47 -1.51
N SER A 175 -33.38 -8.71 -2.18
CA SER A 175 -32.61 -9.19 -3.33
C SER A 175 -31.87 -10.46 -2.98
N ALA A 176 -31.93 -11.45 -3.87
CA ALA A 176 -31.05 -12.61 -3.80
C ALA A 176 -30.51 -12.96 -5.19
N PHE A 177 -29.44 -13.74 -5.19
CA PHE A 177 -28.91 -14.40 -6.38
C PHE A 177 -29.08 -15.91 -6.24
N ARG A 178 -29.50 -16.57 -7.31
CA ARG A 178 -29.70 -18.03 -7.32
C ARG A 178 -28.93 -18.68 -8.48
N PRO A 179 -27.60 -18.88 -8.36
CA PRO A 179 -26.90 -19.77 -9.30
C PRO A 179 -27.50 -21.19 -9.26
N PRO A 180 -27.31 -22.02 -10.31
CA PRO A 180 -27.69 -23.42 -10.24
C PRO A 180 -27.02 -24.14 -9.07
N ALA A 181 -27.75 -25.03 -8.37
CA ALA A 181 -27.30 -25.65 -7.12
C ALA A 181 -25.94 -26.38 -7.21
N ALA A 182 -25.63 -26.99 -8.36
CA ALA A 182 -24.38 -27.69 -8.60
C ALA A 182 -23.27 -26.82 -9.21
N ALA A 183 -23.47 -25.51 -9.34
CA ALA A 183 -22.47 -24.60 -9.87
C ALA A 183 -21.24 -24.59 -8.95
N ARG A 184 -20.04 -24.74 -9.51
CA ARG A 184 -18.80 -24.57 -8.73
C ARG A 184 -18.67 -23.11 -8.33
N ALA A 185 -18.29 -22.84 -7.09
CA ALA A 185 -18.15 -21.51 -6.53
C ALA A 185 -16.73 -21.29 -5.98
N TRP A 186 -16.29 -20.04 -5.95
CA TRP A 186 -15.11 -19.57 -5.20
C TRP A 186 -15.57 -18.41 -4.33
N LEU A 187 -15.58 -18.64 -3.02
CA LEU A 187 -16.24 -17.78 -2.04
C LEU A 187 -15.25 -17.40 -0.94
N SER A 188 -15.35 -16.17 -0.46
CA SER A 188 -14.58 -15.68 0.68
C SER A 188 -15.55 -15.32 1.80
N SER A 189 -15.23 -15.71 3.04
CA SER A 189 -16.05 -15.34 4.21
C SER A 189 -16.05 -13.83 4.39
N TYR A 190 -17.21 -13.27 4.75
CA TYR A 190 -17.31 -11.83 4.95
C TYR A 190 -16.61 -11.36 6.23
N THR A 191 -15.65 -10.46 6.05
CA THR A 191 -15.15 -9.54 7.06
C THR A 191 -15.13 -8.12 6.46
N PRO A 192 -15.34 -7.05 7.27
CA PRO A 192 -15.38 -5.69 6.74
C PRO A 192 -14.09 -5.18 6.07
N ASN A 193 -12.96 -5.83 6.34
CA ASN A 193 -11.66 -5.57 5.70
C ASN A 193 -11.40 -6.45 4.46
N TYR A 194 -12.26 -7.44 4.18
CA TYR A 194 -12.16 -8.32 3.00
C TYR A 194 -10.87 -9.16 2.89
N GLU A 195 -10.16 -9.38 4.00
CA GLU A 195 -8.90 -10.13 4.06
C GLU A 195 -9.12 -11.60 4.43
N ARG A 196 -9.88 -12.31 3.59
CA ARG A 196 -10.07 -13.77 3.70
C ARG A 196 -9.81 -14.43 2.36
N THR A 197 -9.23 -15.63 2.40
CA THR A 197 -8.96 -16.43 1.20
C THR A 197 -10.25 -16.92 0.53
N PHE A 198 -10.17 -17.23 -0.77
CA PHE A 198 -11.25 -17.77 -1.57
C PHE A 198 -11.24 -19.30 -1.53
N ALA A 199 -12.22 -19.89 -0.85
CA ALA A 199 -12.41 -21.32 -0.79
C ALA A 199 -13.33 -21.81 -1.92
N PRO A 200 -13.00 -22.92 -2.58
CA PRO A 200 -13.87 -23.49 -3.59
C PRO A 200 -14.97 -24.34 -2.96
N ALA A 201 -16.21 -24.18 -3.42
CA ALA A 201 -17.39 -24.91 -2.92
C ALA A 201 -18.34 -25.24 -4.08
N ASP A 202 -19.43 -25.94 -3.82
CA ASP A 202 -20.57 -26.00 -4.74
C ASP A 202 -21.66 -25.07 -4.22
N ALA A 203 -22.39 -24.42 -5.11
CA ALA A 203 -23.28 -23.31 -4.78
C ALA A 203 -24.36 -23.66 -3.74
N ALA A 204 -24.86 -24.89 -3.71
CA ALA A 204 -25.82 -25.31 -2.68
C ALA A 204 -25.19 -25.96 -1.43
N ASN A 205 -23.92 -26.36 -1.51
CA ASN A 205 -23.24 -27.09 -0.43
C ASN A 205 -22.27 -26.21 0.36
N ALA A 206 -22.07 -24.95 -0.05
CA ALA A 206 -21.31 -23.98 0.72
C ALA A 206 -21.86 -23.91 2.17
N PRO A 207 -21.00 -23.81 3.19
CA PRO A 207 -21.44 -23.73 4.57
C PRO A 207 -22.39 -22.56 4.84
N ASP A 208 -23.23 -22.69 5.87
CA ASP A 208 -24.01 -21.57 6.42
C ASP A 208 -23.07 -20.40 6.76
N GLY A 209 -23.43 -19.19 6.36
CA GLY A 209 -22.65 -18.00 6.73
C GLY A 209 -22.82 -16.79 5.82
N SER A 210 -22.03 -15.76 6.14
CA SER A 210 -21.88 -14.54 5.36
C SER A 210 -20.65 -14.60 4.47
N TYR A 211 -20.81 -14.25 3.20
CA TYR A 211 -19.79 -14.26 2.17
C TYR A 211 -19.58 -12.86 1.60
N ALA A 212 -18.32 -12.47 1.47
CA ALA A 212 -17.92 -11.22 0.87
C ALA A 212 -18.22 -11.22 -0.64
N TYR A 213 -18.39 -10.01 -1.18
CA TYR A 213 -18.13 -9.82 -2.60
C TYR A 213 -16.62 -9.86 -2.89
N PRO A 214 -16.22 -10.06 -4.16
CA PRO A 214 -17.04 -10.64 -5.20
C PRO A 214 -17.14 -12.17 -5.06
N ALA A 215 -18.28 -12.77 -5.41
CA ALA A 215 -18.49 -14.22 -5.35
C ALA A 215 -18.59 -14.80 -6.77
N LEU A 216 -17.71 -15.75 -7.11
CA LEU A 216 -17.61 -16.32 -8.47
C LEU A 216 -18.28 -17.69 -8.55
N PHE A 217 -19.09 -17.90 -9.58
CA PHE A 217 -19.78 -19.16 -9.87
C PHE A 217 -19.53 -19.60 -11.31
N ARG A 218 -19.20 -20.87 -11.53
CA ARG A 218 -19.11 -21.52 -12.84
C ARG A 218 -20.42 -22.24 -13.15
N VAL A 219 -21.06 -21.82 -14.24
CA VAL A 219 -22.36 -22.33 -14.71
C VAL A 219 -22.20 -22.85 -16.14
N GLY A 220 -21.93 -24.15 -16.27
CA GLY A 220 -21.61 -24.78 -17.55
C GLY A 220 -20.37 -24.17 -18.20
N GLY A 221 -20.52 -23.63 -19.42
CA GLY A 221 -19.46 -22.88 -20.13
C GLY A 221 -19.43 -21.38 -19.83
N SER A 222 -20.18 -20.92 -18.84
CA SER A 222 -20.24 -19.52 -18.41
C SER A 222 -19.87 -19.37 -16.95
N TYR A 223 -19.63 -18.13 -16.54
CA TYR A 223 -19.35 -17.72 -15.17
C TYR A 223 -20.28 -16.56 -14.79
N ALA A 224 -20.57 -16.44 -13.49
CA ALA A 224 -21.24 -15.31 -12.87
C ALA A 224 -20.38 -14.79 -11.72
N LEU A 225 -19.97 -13.53 -11.76
CA LEU A 225 -19.27 -12.86 -10.65
C LEU A 225 -20.22 -11.85 -10.02
N LEU A 226 -20.66 -12.15 -8.80
CA LEU A 226 -21.59 -11.32 -8.04
C LEU A 226 -20.81 -10.25 -7.27
N THR A 227 -21.23 -9.00 -7.39
CA THR A 227 -20.64 -7.86 -6.67
C THR A 227 -21.58 -6.65 -6.69
N GLU A 228 -21.12 -5.50 -6.21
CA GLU A 228 -21.86 -4.24 -6.24
C GLU A 228 -21.01 -3.06 -6.76
N SER A 229 -21.70 -1.95 -7.07
CA SER A 229 -21.10 -0.70 -7.56
C SER A 229 -21.96 0.51 -7.17
N ASP A 230 -21.40 1.72 -7.20
CA ASP A 230 -22.08 2.98 -6.82
C ASP A 230 -22.50 2.98 -5.34
N VAL A 231 -21.60 2.54 -4.45
CA VAL A 231 -21.77 2.66 -3.00
C VAL A 231 -21.09 3.95 -2.52
N ASP A 232 -21.84 4.79 -1.82
CA ASP A 232 -21.40 6.05 -1.20
C ASP A 232 -22.28 6.35 0.03
N GLY A 233 -22.08 7.49 0.71
CA GLY A 233 -22.72 7.79 2.00
C GLY A 233 -24.27 7.85 2.00
N ARG A 234 -24.90 7.71 0.83
CA ARG A 234 -26.36 7.54 0.72
C ARG A 234 -26.83 6.16 1.16
N TYR A 235 -25.94 5.18 1.24
CA TYR A 235 -26.24 3.79 1.56
C TYR A 235 -25.06 3.10 2.27
N ASP A 236 -25.25 1.86 2.72
CA ASP A 236 -24.17 1.02 3.22
C ASP A 236 -23.65 0.05 2.14
N GLY A 237 -22.54 -0.63 2.45
CA GLY A 237 -22.10 -1.81 1.71
C GLY A 237 -23.03 -2.98 1.98
N SER A 238 -22.94 -4.01 1.15
CA SER A 238 -23.68 -5.26 1.37
C SER A 238 -22.79 -6.48 1.24
N HIS A 239 -23.29 -7.61 1.73
CA HIS A 239 -22.65 -8.92 1.59
C HIS A 239 -23.72 -9.98 1.29
N LEU A 240 -23.29 -11.22 1.04
CA LEU A 240 -24.19 -12.34 0.76
C LEU A 240 -24.38 -13.19 2.00
N VAL A 241 -25.61 -13.59 2.30
CA VAL A 241 -25.93 -14.59 3.33
C VAL A 241 -26.42 -15.85 2.63
N HIS A 242 -25.88 -16.99 3.05
CA HIS A 242 -26.18 -18.28 2.47
C HIS A 242 -26.57 -19.30 3.53
N ARG A 243 -27.47 -20.19 3.15
CA ARG A 243 -27.84 -21.37 3.92
C ARG A 243 -27.55 -22.62 3.10
N GLN A 244 -26.79 -23.53 3.68
CA GLN A 244 -26.46 -24.83 3.12
C GLN A 244 -27.72 -25.62 2.76
N GLY A 245 -27.65 -26.33 1.64
CA GLY A 245 -28.75 -27.06 1.02
C GLY A 245 -29.66 -26.18 0.14
N THR A 246 -29.40 -24.87 0.06
CA THR A 246 -30.12 -23.94 -0.83
C THR A 246 -29.15 -23.35 -1.84
N ALA A 247 -29.58 -22.98 -3.04
CA ALA A 247 -28.70 -22.26 -3.98
C ALA A 247 -28.88 -20.72 -3.89
N GLU A 248 -29.51 -20.24 -2.82
CA GLU A 248 -29.85 -18.84 -2.62
C GLU A 248 -28.74 -18.12 -1.86
N TYR A 249 -28.33 -16.97 -2.39
CA TYR A 249 -27.40 -16.03 -1.79
C TYR A 249 -28.11 -14.68 -1.64
N THR A 250 -28.61 -14.42 -0.43
CA THR A 250 -29.43 -13.24 -0.13
C THR A 250 -28.55 -12.05 0.19
N VAL A 251 -28.89 -10.88 -0.34
CA VAL A 251 -28.19 -9.64 -0.02
C VAL A 251 -28.54 -9.22 1.41
N ALA A 252 -27.52 -9.05 2.25
CA ALA A 252 -27.63 -8.48 3.57
C ALA A 252 -26.93 -7.13 3.63
N LEU A 253 -27.59 -6.17 4.28
CA LEU A 253 -27.04 -4.85 4.58
C LEU A 253 -25.91 -5.01 5.61
N ALA A 254 -24.89 -4.15 5.54
CA ALA A 254 -23.85 -4.10 6.56
C ALA A 254 -24.41 -3.55 7.88
N ASP A 255 -25.28 -2.54 7.80
CA ASP A 255 -26.00 -1.99 8.94
C ASP A 255 -27.37 -2.68 9.13
N ALA A 256 -27.88 -2.65 10.36
CA ALA A 256 -29.24 -3.15 10.64
C ALA A 256 -30.33 -2.35 9.91
N SER A 257 -30.04 -1.09 9.56
CA SER A 257 -30.89 -0.25 8.71
C SER A 257 -30.11 0.93 8.17
N VAL A 258 -30.48 1.40 6.99
CA VAL A 258 -29.86 2.55 6.31
C VAL A 258 -30.88 3.68 6.22
N THR A 259 -30.49 4.90 6.55
CA THR A 259 -31.38 6.07 6.49
C THR A 259 -30.85 7.11 5.50
N SER A 260 -31.68 7.50 4.54
CA SER A 260 -31.30 8.45 3.49
C SER A 260 -32.36 9.53 3.31
N THR A 261 -31.93 10.75 2.98
CA THR A 261 -32.83 11.85 2.62
C THR A 261 -33.16 11.76 1.12
N GLY A 262 -34.42 11.41 0.81
CA GLY A 262 -34.85 11.04 -0.54
C GLY A 262 -34.88 12.18 -1.57
N PRO A 263 -34.91 11.85 -2.89
CA PRO A 263 -35.09 10.50 -3.45
C PRO A 263 -33.87 9.60 -3.28
N LEU A 264 -34.11 8.34 -2.89
CA LEU A 264 -33.05 7.33 -2.70
C LEU A 264 -32.86 6.52 -3.99
N ALA A 265 -31.60 6.31 -4.38
CA ALA A 265 -31.21 5.26 -5.31
C ALA A 265 -30.23 4.34 -4.56
N THR A 266 -30.53 3.05 -4.49
CA THR A 266 -29.60 2.08 -3.89
C THR A 266 -28.37 1.91 -4.78
N PRO A 267 -27.26 1.37 -4.24
CA PRO A 267 -26.18 0.89 -5.08
C PRO A 267 -26.67 -0.18 -6.06
N TRP A 268 -25.89 -0.39 -7.11
CA TRP A 268 -26.15 -1.46 -8.06
C TRP A 268 -25.74 -2.81 -7.47
N ARG A 269 -26.66 -3.78 -7.49
CA ARG A 269 -26.34 -5.20 -7.35
C ARG A 269 -26.02 -5.74 -8.74
N THR A 270 -24.92 -6.47 -8.90
CA THR A 270 -24.38 -6.78 -10.22
C THR A 270 -23.97 -8.24 -10.33
N ALA A 271 -24.17 -8.79 -11.52
CA ALA A 271 -23.63 -10.08 -11.94
C ALA A 271 -22.89 -9.88 -13.27
N VAL A 272 -21.56 -9.98 -13.24
CA VAL A 272 -20.75 -10.05 -14.46
C VAL A 272 -20.93 -11.45 -15.04
N ILE A 273 -21.33 -11.55 -16.30
CA ILE A 273 -21.71 -12.81 -16.95
C ILE A 273 -20.98 -12.98 -18.27
N GLY A 274 -20.31 -14.12 -18.43
CA GLY A 274 -19.61 -14.45 -19.67
C GLY A 274 -18.84 -15.75 -19.57
N ASP A 275 -17.93 -16.01 -20.51
CA ASP A 275 -16.86 -16.98 -20.25
C ASP A 275 -15.85 -16.38 -19.26
N LEU A 276 -14.88 -17.18 -18.82
CA LEU A 276 -13.90 -16.73 -17.83
C LEU A 276 -13.16 -15.47 -18.27
N ALA A 277 -12.74 -15.40 -19.54
CA ALA A 277 -12.08 -14.21 -20.09
C ALA A 277 -13.00 -12.97 -20.04
N THR A 278 -14.27 -13.10 -20.44
CA THR A 278 -15.24 -12.01 -20.36
C THR A 278 -15.41 -11.50 -18.92
N VAL A 279 -15.54 -12.40 -17.94
CA VAL A 279 -15.72 -12.03 -16.53
C VAL A 279 -14.47 -11.32 -15.99
N THR A 280 -13.30 -11.90 -16.22
CA THR A 280 -12.01 -11.36 -15.78
C THR A 280 -11.70 -10.00 -16.40
N GLU A 281 -12.03 -9.81 -17.68
CA GLU A 281 -11.74 -8.58 -18.44
C GLU A 281 -12.84 -7.51 -18.29
N SER A 282 -13.98 -7.85 -17.68
CA SER A 282 -15.17 -6.99 -17.60
C SER A 282 -14.87 -5.64 -16.96
N THR A 283 -15.58 -4.61 -17.40
CA THR A 283 -15.45 -3.24 -16.88
C THR A 283 -16.73 -2.78 -16.20
N LEU A 284 -17.69 -3.69 -16.03
CA LEU A 284 -19.06 -3.40 -15.62
C LEU A 284 -19.16 -2.67 -14.28
N VAL A 285 -18.31 -3.04 -13.31
CA VAL A 285 -18.29 -2.40 -11.98
C VAL A 285 -17.98 -0.90 -12.10
N ASP A 286 -16.97 -0.52 -12.87
CA ASP A 286 -16.67 0.89 -13.16
C ASP A 286 -17.78 1.51 -14.03
N ASP A 287 -18.28 0.79 -15.04
CA ASP A 287 -19.25 1.30 -16.01
C ASP A 287 -20.61 1.67 -15.36
N LEU A 288 -20.90 1.12 -14.17
CA LEU A 288 -22.08 1.41 -13.37
C LEU A 288 -21.90 2.59 -12.40
N ALA A 289 -20.66 2.89 -12.02
CA ALA A 289 -20.33 3.96 -11.09
C ALA A 289 -20.56 5.36 -11.69
N PRO A 290 -20.76 6.39 -10.84
CA PRO A 290 -20.90 7.77 -11.31
C PRO A 290 -19.70 8.26 -12.14
N PRO A 291 -19.89 9.27 -13.01
CA PRO A 291 -18.79 9.99 -13.63
C PRO A 291 -17.86 10.64 -12.59
N SER A 292 -16.64 10.95 -13.02
CA SER A 292 -15.63 11.57 -12.15
C SER A 292 -16.11 12.89 -11.54
N ARG A 293 -15.80 13.07 -10.24
CA ARG A 293 -15.96 14.32 -9.49
C ARG A 293 -14.70 15.20 -9.53
N VAL A 294 -13.62 14.75 -10.20
CA VAL A 294 -12.36 15.48 -10.34
C VAL A 294 -12.23 15.99 -11.78
N ALA A 295 -12.26 17.31 -11.95
CA ALA A 295 -12.25 17.93 -13.28
C ALA A 295 -10.87 17.88 -13.95
N ASP A 296 -9.81 18.22 -13.22
CA ASP A 296 -8.42 18.14 -13.70
C ASP A 296 -7.75 16.87 -13.16
N THR A 297 -7.42 15.95 -14.06
CA THR A 297 -6.75 14.68 -13.74
C THR A 297 -5.27 14.67 -14.14
N SER A 298 -4.70 15.80 -14.56
CA SER A 298 -3.32 15.88 -15.07
C SER A 298 -2.22 15.64 -14.01
N TRP A 299 -2.55 15.89 -12.74
CA TRP A 299 -1.69 15.61 -11.59
C TRP A 299 -1.74 14.14 -11.16
N ILE A 300 -2.77 13.40 -11.58
CA ILE A 300 -3.01 12.02 -11.17
C ILE A 300 -2.13 11.08 -11.99
N ARG A 301 -1.12 10.50 -11.35
CA ARG A 301 -0.12 9.67 -12.01
C ARG A 301 0.01 8.31 -11.30
N PRO A 302 -0.42 7.21 -11.94
CA PRO A 302 -0.16 5.87 -11.43
C PRO A 302 1.33 5.54 -11.53
N GLY A 303 1.79 4.57 -10.74
CA GLY A 303 3.21 4.21 -10.77
C GLY A 303 3.60 3.08 -9.82
N LYS A 304 4.85 2.68 -9.94
CA LYS A 304 5.49 1.73 -9.03
C LYS A 304 5.86 2.43 -7.72
N VAL A 305 5.69 1.73 -6.62
CA VAL A 305 5.99 2.22 -5.27
C VAL A 305 6.99 1.27 -4.62
N ALA A 306 8.15 1.77 -4.21
CA ALA A 306 9.02 1.01 -3.32
C ALA A 306 8.43 1.05 -1.91
N TRP A 307 8.18 -0.12 -1.32
CA TRP A 307 7.54 -0.21 0.00
C TRP A 307 8.45 -0.93 1.00
N SER A 308 8.83 -0.22 2.06
CA SER A 308 9.85 -0.68 3.02
C SER A 308 9.28 -1.45 4.21
N TRP A 309 7.95 -1.58 4.34
CA TRP A 309 7.30 -2.20 5.50
C TRP A 309 7.73 -3.66 5.69
N LEU A 310 7.57 -4.52 4.68
CA LEU A 310 7.97 -5.94 4.80
C LEU A 310 9.50 -6.16 4.83
N ALA A 311 10.31 -5.09 4.69
CA ALA A 311 11.76 -5.17 4.80
C ALA A 311 12.27 -4.98 6.24
N GLY A 312 11.45 -4.43 7.15
CA GLY A 312 11.88 -4.21 8.54
C GLY A 312 10.83 -3.57 9.46
N PHE A 313 9.55 -3.61 9.07
CA PHE A 313 8.39 -3.11 9.81
C PHE A 313 8.64 -1.71 10.40
N GLY A 314 8.20 -1.48 11.64
CA GLY A 314 8.34 -0.19 12.32
C GLY A 314 9.80 0.27 12.46
N ALA A 315 10.77 -0.64 12.59
CA ALA A 315 12.19 -0.26 12.67
C ALA A 315 12.68 0.38 11.36
N ALA A 316 12.26 -0.16 10.20
CA ALA A 316 12.53 0.47 8.91
C ALA A 316 11.85 1.83 8.78
N GLN A 317 10.62 1.99 9.26
CA GLN A 317 9.85 3.25 9.13
C GLN A 317 10.37 4.37 10.02
N ARG A 318 10.98 4.05 11.17
CA ARG A 318 11.60 5.03 12.08
C ARG A 318 13.03 5.44 11.69
N SER A 319 13.62 4.77 10.70
CA SER A 319 14.99 5.04 10.23
C SER A 319 15.00 5.94 8.99
N LEU A 320 15.41 7.20 9.15
CA LEU A 320 15.62 8.13 8.03
C LEU A 320 16.60 7.55 6.99
N ALA A 321 17.69 6.93 7.45
CA ALA A 321 18.69 6.35 6.56
C ALA A 321 18.11 5.22 5.69
N THR A 322 17.24 4.39 6.26
CA THR A 322 16.52 3.35 5.52
C THR A 322 15.58 3.97 4.49
N GLN A 323 14.79 4.98 4.86
CA GLN A 323 13.88 5.63 3.91
C GLN A 323 14.62 6.40 2.80
N GLU A 324 15.70 7.12 3.12
CA GLU A 324 16.59 7.75 2.12
C GLU A 324 17.12 6.70 1.13
N ARG A 325 17.44 5.48 1.60
CA ARG A 325 17.92 4.39 0.76
C ARG A 325 16.86 3.86 -0.20
N PHE A 326 15.59 3.73 0.23
CA PHE A 326 14.48 3.35 -0.65
C PHE A 326 14.18 4.44 -1.70
N VAL A 327 14.32 5.72 -1.33
CA VAL A 327 14.25 6.84 -2.27
C VAL A 327 15.36 6.75 -3.32
N ASP A 328 16.60 6.56 -2.89
CA ASP A 328 17.76 6.47 -3.80
C ASP A 328 17.62 5.29 -4.76
N TYR A 329 17.19 4.13 -4.25
CA TYR A 329 16.89 2.95 -5.06
C TYR A 329 15.77 3.25 -6.07
N SER A 330 14.66 3.85 -5.64
CA SER A 330 13.56 4.22 -6.53
C SER A 330 14.04 5.13 -7.68
N ALA A 331 14.86 6.13 -7.36
CA ALA A 331 15.43 7.03 -8.35
C ALA A 331 16.41 6.34 -9.32
N ALA A 332 17.18 5.37 -8.84
CA ALA A 332 18.10 4.59 -9.67
C ALA A 332 17.38 3.64 -10.64
N HIS A 333 16.20 3.15 -10.28
CA HIS A 333 15.41 2.24 -11.11
C HIS A 333 14.21 2.92 -11.80
N GLY A 334 14.10 4.25 -11.73
CA GLY A 334 13.05 5.03 -12.37
C GLY A 334 11.65 4.78 -11.80
N TRP A 335 11.55 4.43 -10.52
CA TRP A 335 10.29 4.25 -9.83
C TRP A 335 9.83 5.61 -9.28
N PRO A 336 8.60 6.04 -9.59
CA PRO A 336 8.14 7.39 -9.29
C PRO A 336 7.82 7.62 -7.80
N TYR A 337 7.63 6.56 -7.01
CA TYR A 337 7.14 6.68 -5.64
C TYR A 337 7.88 5.77 -4.65
N THR A 338 7.94 6.21 -3.40
CA THR A 338 8.22 5.39 -2.22
C THR A 338 7.09 5.57 -1.21
N LEU A 339 6.82 4.56 -0.38
CA LEU A 339 5.85 4.64 0.71
C LEU A 339 6.56 4.50 2.06
N VAL A 340 6.35 5.48 2.95
CA VAL A 340 6.71 5.37 4.37
C VAL A 340 5.45 4.96 5.13
N ASP A 341 5.51 3.78 5.74
CA ASP A 341 4.40 3.15 6.42
C ASP A 341 4.34 3.52 7.92
N ASP A 342 3.55 2.82 8.73
CA ASP A 342 3.36 3.16 10.15
C ASP A 342 4.68 3.30 10.94
N GLY A 343 4.74 4.30 11.81
CA GLY A 343 5.90 4.61 12.66
C GLY A 343 6.55 5.98 12.39
N TRP A 344 6.31 6.61 11.23
CA TRP A 344 6.93 7.91 10.93
C TRP A 344 6.44 9.07 11.82
N LYS A 345 5.23 8.96 12.38
CA LYS A 345 4.63 9.97 13.26
C LYS A 345 5.40 10.16 14.58
N THR A 346 6.28 9.23 14.95
CA THR A 346 7.17 9.34 16.13
C THR A 346 8.50 10.02 15.79
N THR A 347 8.60 10.67 14.63
CA THR A 347 9.83 11.29 14.12
C THR A 347 9.56 12.70 13.60
N ASP A 348 10.60 13.52 13.46
CA ASP A 348 10.52 14.91 13.00
C ASP A 348 11.15 15.15 11.61
N TRP A 349 11.78 14.13 11.02
CA TRP A 349 12.58 14.24 9.79
C TRP A 349 11.78 14.11 8.49
N MET A 350 10.46 13.93 8.54
CA MET A 350 9.64 13.70 7.34
C MET A 350 9.79 14.80 6.26
N PRO A 351 9.79 16.11 6.58
CA PRO A 351 10.05 17.15 5.58
C PRO A 351 11.41 17.01 4.90
N ARG A 352 12.45 16.62 5.66
CA ARG A 352 13.80 16.38 5.12
C ARG A 352 13.82 15.19 4.15
N LEU A 353 13.13 14.10 4.46
CA LEU A 353 13.00 12.97 3.53
C LEU A 353 12.30 13.39 2.24
N ILE A 354 11.21 14.16 2.34
CA ILE A 354 10.46 14.63 1.17
C ILE A 354 11.33 15.55 0.30
N ASP A 355 12.14 16.42 0.90
CA ASP A 355 13.10 17.24 0.16
C ASP A 355 14.17 16.40 -0.55
N HIS A 356 14.71 15.38 0.12
CA HIS A 356 15.67 14.42 -0.44
C HIS A 356 15.09 13.67 -1.64
N ALA A 357 13.83 13.24 -1.54
CA ALA A 357 13.08 12.57 -2.61
C ALA A 357 12.75 13.49 -3.78
N ARG A 358 12.33 14.73 -3.51
CA ARG A 358 12.04 15.73 -4.55
C ARG A 358 13.26 16.05 -5.40
N ALA A 359 14.44 16.21 -4.79
CA ALA A 359 15.70 16.41 -5.52
C ALA A 359 16.00 15.27 -6.52
N ARG A 360 15.52 14.06 -6.20
CA ARG A 360 15.66 12.84 -7.00
C ARG A 360 14.47 12.53 -7.90
N GLY A 361 13.41 13.34 -7.83
CA GLY A 361 12.20 13.17 -8.65
C GLY A 361 11.33 12.00 -8.21
N VAL A 362 11.41 11.59 -6.94
CA VAL A 362 10.59 10.55 -6.32
C VAL A 362 9.55 11.21 -5.42
N GLY A 363 8.29 10.82 -5.55
CA GLY A 363 7.21 11.22 -4.64
C GLY A 363 7.15 10.34 -3.40
N VAL A 364 6.86 10.93 -2.24
CA VAL A 364 6.67 10.18 -0.98
C VAL A 364 5.18 10.02 -0.71
N LEU A 365 4.75 8.79 -0.52
CA LEU A 365 3.43 8.43 0.02
C LEU A 365 3.56 8.21 1.53
N LEU A 366 2.57 8.63 2.30
CA LEU A 366 2.57 8.51 3.76
C LEU A 366 1.41 7.64 4.23
N TRP A 367 1.70 6.67 5.08
CA TRP A 367 0.65 5.95 5.80
C TRP A 367 0.02 6.82 6.89
N VAL A 368 -1.30 6.70 7.05
CA VAL A 368 -2.09 7.32 8.11
C VAL A 368 -3.20 6.37 8.53
N HIS A 369 -3.53 6.35 9.81
CA HIS A 369 -4.70 5.64 10.29
C HIS A 369 -5.95 6.48 9.99
N TYR A 370 -7.09 5.88 9.66
CA TYR A 370 -8.30 6.66 9.35
C TYR A 370 -8.70 7.62 10.49
N THR A 371 -8.42 7.25 11.74
CA THR A 371 -8.71 8.09 12.92
C THR A 371 -7.88 9.36 12.97
N ASP A 372 -6.75 9.43 12.24
CA ASP A 372 -6.00 10.69 12.06
C ASP A 372 -6.76 11.68 11.15
N LEU A 373 -7.89 11.26 10.56
CA LEU A 373 -8.65 11.94 9.50
C LEU A 373 -10.18 11.82 9.70
N ASP A 374 -10.64 11.40 10.88
CA ASP A 374 -12.04 11.01 11.10
C ASP A 374 -12.98 12.23 11.02
N THR A 375 -12.59 13.30 11.70
CA THR A 375 -13.33 14.56 11.74
C THR A 375 -12.88 15.55 10.68
N ALA A 376 -13.76 16.49 10.34
CA ALA A 376 -13.41 17.59 9.43
C ALA A 376 -12.25 18.45 9.94
N ALA A 377 -12.09 18.59 11.26
CA ALA A 377 -11.01 19.36 11.87
C ALA A 377 -9.65 18.66 11.68
N GLU A 378 -9.60 17.35 11.93
CA GLU A 378 -8.39 16.54 11.73
C GLU A 378 -7.94 16.55 10.27
N ARG A 379 -8.88 16.39 9.32
CA ARG A 379 -8.58 16.51 7.88
C ARG A 379 -8.06 17.91 7.50
N ALA A 380 -8.66 18.96 8.06
CA ALA A 380 -8.25 20.34 7.79
C ALA A 380 -6.87 20.67 8.38
N GLU A 381 -6.43 19.97 9.42
CA GLU A 381 -5.07 20.09 9.96
C GLU A 381 -4.06 19.27 9.16
N LEU A 382 -4.31 17.96 8.99
CA LEU A 382 -3.31 17.03 8.50
C LEU A 382 -3.06 17.17 7.00
N LEU A 383 -4.11 17.25 6.17
CA LEU A 383 -3.95 17.22 4.71
C LEU A 383 -3.15 18.41 4.17
N PRO A 384 -3.43 19.67 4.57
CA PRO A 384 -2.62 20.81 4.12
C PRO A 384 -1.18 20.75 4.66
N ARG A 385 -0.96 20.20 5.87
CA ARG A 385 0.38 20.05 6.46
C ARG A 385 1.26 19.11 5.63
N VAL A 386 0.77 17.90 5.33
CA VAL A 386 1.55 16.93 4.54
C VAL A 386 1.72 17.38 3.09
N LYS A 387 0.71 18.06 2.52
CA LYS A 387 0.82 18.66 1.19
C LYS A 387 1.87 19.79 1.16
N LYS A 388 1.93 20.62 2.20
CA LYS A 388 2.95 21.69 2.34
C LYS A 388 4.36 21.12 2.41
N TRP A 389 4.56 19.98 3.09
CA TRP A 389 5.86 19.28 3.05
C TRP A 389 6.18 18.76 1.65
N GLY A 390 5.16 18.41 0.86
CA GLY A 390 5.28 17.96 -0.53
C GLY A 390 5.00 16.47 -0.71
N ALA A 391 4.25 15.85 0.20
CA ALA A 391 3.78 14.47 0.03
C ALA A 391 2.98 14.32 -1.27
N ALA A 392 3.17 13.20 -1.97
CA ALA A 392 2.48 12.88 -3.21
C ALA A 392 1.09 12.26 -2.99
N GLY A 393 0.87 11.65 -1.83
CA GLY A 393 -0.37 10.95 -1.52
C GLY A 393 -0.31 10.23 -0.18
N LEU A 394 -1.41 9.53 0.13
CA LEU A 394 -1.64 8.84 1.39
C LEU A 394 -1.99 7.37 1.17
N LYS A 395 -1.50 6.51 2.07
CA LYS A 395 -2.08 5.19 2.34
C LYS A 395 -2.92 5.34 3.60
N ILE A 396 -4.25 5.23 3.49
CA ILE A 396 -5.19 5.42 4.61
C ILE A 396 -5.73 4.06 5.01
N ASP A 397 -5.65 3.74 6.30
CA ASP A 397 -5.76 2.36 6.77
C ASP A 397 -6.79 2.17 7.90
N PHE A 398 -7.24 0.93 8.10
CA PHE A 398 -8.10 0.43 9.19
C PHE A 398 -9.51 1.02 9.26
N MET A 399 -10.14 1.32 8.11
CA MET A 399 -11.54 1.73 8.09
C MET A 399 -12.48 0.63 8.58
N ASP A 400 -12.14 -0.64 8.30
CA ASP A 400 -12.74 -1.89 8.77
C ASP A 400 -14.28 -1.88 8.86
N SER A 401 -14.91 -1.26 7.88
CA SER A 401 -16.35 -1.03 7.90
C SER A 401 -16.94 -0.84 6.51
N ASP A 402 -18.10 -1.46 6.32
CA ASP A 402 -19.03 -1.24 5.22
C ASP A 402 -20.26 -0.43 5.65
N SER A 403 -20.26 0.18 6.83
CA SER A 403 -21.42 0.95 7.33
C SER A 403 -21.70 2.19 6.48
N GLN A 404 -22.96 2.65 6.52
CA GLN A 404 -23.36 3.90 5.85
C GLN A 404 -22.53 5.09 6.34
N GLU A 405 -22.23 5.15 7.64
CA GLU A 405 -21.39 6.18 8.24
C GLU A 405 -19.98 6.18 7.62
N ARG A 406 -19.37 5.00 7.44
CA ARG A 406 -18.04 4.92 6.86
C ARG A 406 -18.04 5.31 5.39
N PHE A 407 -19.08 4.99 4.63
CA PHE A 407 -19.22 5.48 3.26
C PHE A 407 -19.43 7.00 3.17
N ALA A 408 -20.10 7.61 4.14
CA ALA A 408 -20.18 9.07 4.25
C ALA A 408 -18.80 9.69 4.57
N TRP A 409 -18.01 9.03 5.41
CA TRP A 409 -16.61 9.41 5.63
C TRP A 409 -15.76 9.29 4.36
N TYR A 410 -15.91 8.23 3.56
CA TYR A 410 -15.23 8.07 2.26
C TYR A 410 -15.56 9.23 1.31
N ASP A 411 -16.83 9.64 1.22
CA ASP A 411 -17.25 10.80 0.42
C ASP A 411 -16.51 12.09 0.85
N ASP A 412 -16.35 12.29 2.15
CA ASP A 412 -15.69 13.45 2.71
C ASP A 412 -14.18 13.45 2.47
N ILE A 413 -13.47 12.37 2.83
CA ILE A 413 -12.01 12.29 2.68
C ILE A 413 -11.60 12.33 1.20
N LEU A 414 -12.38 11.74 0.29
CA LEU A 414 -12.08 11.77 -1.14
C LEU A 414 -12.28 13.15 -1.75
N ARG A 415 -13.28 13.91 -1.29
CA ARG A 415 -13.43 15.32 -1.65
C ARG A 415 -12.25 16.15 -1.16
N ASP A 416 -11.83 15.93 0.09
CA ASP A 416 -10.76 16.72 0.71
C ASP A 416 -9.37 16.39 0.13
N THR A 417 -9.05 15.11 -0.08
CA THR A 417 -7.79 14.69 -0.74
C THR A 417 -7.72 15.12 -2.20
N ALA A 418 -8.83 15.10 -2.95
CA ALA A 418 -8.87 15.65 -4.31
C ALA A 418 -8.59 17.16 -4.34
N ARG A 419 -9.11 17.92 -3.36
CA ARG A 419 -8.85 19.37 -3.24
C ARG A 419 -7.38 19.66 -2.99
N GLU A 420 -6.71 18.85 -2.19
CA GLU A 420 -5.28 19.00 -1.89
C GLU A 420 -4.38 18.33 -2.95
N GLU A 421 -4.94 17.75 -4.01
CA GLU A 421 -4.23 16.98 -5.04
C GLU A 421 -3.32 15.90 -4.43
N LEU A 422 -3.87 15.07 -3.55
CA LEU A 422 -3.20 13.93 -2.93
C LEU A 422 -3.71 12.63 -3.56
N LEU A 423 -2.79 11.76 -3.98
CA LEU A 423 -3.11 10.40 -4.42
C LEU A 423 -3.53 9.55 -3.21
N VAL A 424 -4.37 8.54 -3.42
CA VAL A 424 -4.92 7.73 -2.32
C VAL A 424 -4.78 6.24 -2.58
N ASN A 425 -4.32 5.52 -1.56
CA ASN A 425 -4.37 4.06 -1.41
C ASN A 425 -5.16 3.75 -0.13
N PHE A 426 -6.11 2.81 -0.17
CA PHE A 426 -6.87 2.40 1.02
C PHE A 426 -6.53 0.97 1.44
N HIS A 427 -6.15 0.78 2.71
CA HIS A 427 -5.93 -0.52 3.38
C HIS A 427 -6.92 -0.68 4.54
N GLY A 428 -7.12 -1.90 5.05
CA GLY A 428 -8.17 -2.17 6.04
C GLY A 428 -9.52 -1.65 5.56
N ALA A 429 -9.84 -1.90 4.30
CA ALA A 429 -10.83 -1.15 3.53
C ALA A 429 -11.88 -2.06 2.90
N THR A 430 -12.97 -1.42 2.47
CA THR A 430 -13.96 -2.06 1.59
C THR A 430 -13.41 -2.28 0.17
N LEU A 431 -14.14 -3.03 -0.66
CA LEU A 431 -13.84 -3.21 -2.07
C LEU A 431 -13.93 -1.91 -2.89
N PRO A 432 -13.28 -1.82 -4.06
CA PRO A 432 -13.32 -0.62 -4.89
C PRO A 432 -14.70 -0.16 -5.36
N LYS A 433 -15.64 -1.07 -5.68
CA LYS A 433 -17.04 -0.74 -6.04
C LYS A 433 -17.19 0.39 -7.09
N GLY A 434 -16.22 0.53 -8.00
CA GLY A 434 -16.16 1.53 -9.06
C GLY A 434 -15.65 2.92 -8.62
N ILE A 435 -15.12 3.05 -7.41
CA ILE A 435 -14.70 4.33 -6.81
C ILE A 435 -13.63 5.03 -7.63
N GLN A 436 -12.73 4.32 -8.31
CA GLN A 436 -11.69 4.95 -9.17
C GLN A 436 -12.29 5.69 -10.37
N ARG A 437 -13.52 5.40 -10.80
CA ARG A 437 -14.19 6.18 -11.84
C ARG A 437 -14.65 7.54 -11.29
N THR A 438 -15.26 7.52 -10.11
CA THR A 438 -15.77 8.71 -9.43
C THR A 438 -14.64 9.58 -8.89
N TRP A 439 -13.63 8.96 -8.30
CA TRP A 439 -12.48 9.57 -7.62
C TRP A 439 -11.18 9.01 -8.20
N PRO A 440 -10.73 9.54 -9.35
CA PRO A 440 -9.62 9.00 -10.11
C PRO A 440 -8.27 9.08 -9.40
N GLN A 441 -8.16 9.82 -8.30
CA GLN A 441 -6.96 9.87 -7.47
C GLN A 441 -6.79 8.65 -6.56
N VAL A 442 -7.83 7.83 -6.41
CA VAL A 442 -7.74 6.51 -5.76
C VAL A 442 -6.99 5.58 -6.70
N MET A 443 -5.72 5.30 -6.37
CA MET A 443 -4.82 4.52 -7.20
C MET A 443 -5.02 3.03 -7.02
N THR A 444 -5.36 2.60 -5.81
CA THR A 444 -5.63 1.20 -5.48
C THR A 444 -6.30 1.07 -4.11
N MET A 445 -6.75 -0.14 -3.80
CA MET A 445 -7.25 -0.54 -2.49
C MET A 445 -6.79 -1.97 -2.20
N GLU A 446 -6.57 -2.30 -0.94
CA GLU A 446 -6.21 -3.64 -0.45
C GLU A 446 -7.38 -4.61 -0.60
N ALA A 447 -8.24 -4.71 0.42
CA ALA A 447 -9.41 -5.59 0.47
C ALA A 447 -9.09 -7.01 -0.06
N VAL A 448 -7.95 -7.56 0.37
CA VAL A 448 -7.40 -8.84 -0.12
C VAL A 448 -6.53 -9.46 0.95
N TYR A 449 -6.56 -10.79 1.08
CA TYR A 449 -5.55 -11.53 1.84
C TYR A 449 -4.17 -11.42 1.14
N GLY A 450 -3.45 -10.33 1.42
CA GLY A 450 -2.28 -9.87 0.68
C GLY A 450 -0.95 -10.50 1.11
N ALA A 451 0.14 -10.09 0.45
CA ALA A 451 1.48 -10.60 0.76
C ALA A 451 1.94 -10.32 2.20
N GLU A 452 1.38 -9.30 2.85
CA GLU A 452 1.60 -8.98 4.27
C GLU A 452 1.17 -10.07 5.25
N GLN A 453 0.31 -11.00 4.82
CA GLN A 453 -0.07 -12.17 5.63
C GLN A 453 1.07 -13.19 5.75
N GLY A 454 2.01 -13.15 4.81
CA GLY A 454 3.24 -13.95 4.85
C GLY A 454 3.07 -15.43 4.45
N ASP A 455 1.86 -15.93 4.23
CA ASP A 455 1.61 -17.36 3.94
C ASP A 455 0.49 -17.60 2.90
N VAL A 456 0.27 -16.64 2.01
CA VAL A 456 -0.80 -16.70 0.99
C VAL A 456 -0.68 -17.99 0.15
N PRO A 457 -1.71 -18.85 0.10
CA PRO A 457 -1.66 -20.09 -0.69
C PRO A 457 -1.57 -19.84 -2.19
N ALA A 458 -0.78 -20.65 -2.91
CA ALA A 458 -0.63 -20.55 -4.37
C ALA A 458 -1.98 -20.64 -5.12
N ALA A 459 -2.91 -21.46 -4.62
CA ALA A 459 -4.26 -21.55 -5.18
C ALA A 459 -5.05 -20.25 -5.01
N ASP A 460 -4.87 -19.54 -3.90
CA ASP A 460 -5.53 -18.26 -3.67
C ASP A 460 -4.97 -17.19 -4.63
N LEU A 461 -3.64 -17.17 -4.81
CA LEU A 461 -2.98 -16.32 -5.82
C LEU A 461 -3.52 -16.57 -7.23
N ALA A 462 -3.74 -17.84 -7.58
CA ALA A 462 -4.34 -18.23 -8.85
C ALA A 462 -5.88 -18.04 -8.88
N THR A 463 -6.52 -17.53 -7.83
CA THR A 463 -7.96 -17.25 -7.78
C THR A 463 -8.25 -15.75 -7.87
N LEU A 464 -7.45 -14.93 -7.20
CA LEU A 464 -7.61 -13.46 -7.13
C LEU A 464 -7.83 -12.74 -8.48
N PRO A 465 -7.20 -13.13 -9.61
CA PRO A 465 -7.42 -12.47 -10.91
C PRO A 465 -8.84 -12.62 -11.45
N TYR A 466 -9.56 -13.65 -10.99
CA TYR A 466 -10.92 -13.99 -11.42
C TYR A 466 -11.97 -13.46 -10.45
N THR A 467 -11.57 -13.16 -9.21
CA THR A 467 -12.43 -12.67 -8.14
C THR A 467 -12.08 -11.22 -7.79
N ARG A 468 -11.28 -10.99 -6.74
CA ARG A 468 -11.02 -9.67 -6.15
C ARG A 468 -10.40 -8.67 -7.13
N ASN A 469 -9.44 -9.07 -7.98
CA ASN A 469 -8.83 -8.15 -8.94
C ASN A 469 -9.67 -7.95 -10.20
N ALA A 470 -10.66 -8.82 -10.45
CA ALA A 470 -11.59 -8.64 -11.57
C ALA A 470 -12.52 -7.43 -11.35
N VAL A 471 -12.77 -7.02 -10.11
CA VAL A 471 -13.70 -5.93 -9.76
C VAL A 471 -13.02 -4.58 -9.48
N GLY A 472 -11.69 -4.49 -9.62
CA GLY A 472 -10.95 -3.23 -9.49
C GLY A 472 -9.49 -3.44 -9.09
N SER A 473 -8.72 -2.34 -9.06
CA SER A 473 -7.32 -2.37 -8.61
C SER A 473 -7.18 -3.02 -7.24
N MET A 474 -6.09 -3.78 -7.05
CA MET A 474 -5.84 -4.60 -5.86
C MET A 474 -4.39 -4.43 -5.41
N ASP A 475 -4.19 -3.81 -4.24
CA ASP A 475 -2.87 -3.65 -3.65
C ASP A 475 -2.44 -4.91 -2.90
N TYR A 476 -2.08 -5.95 -3.65
CA TYR A 476 -1.62 -7.22 -3.07
C TYR A 476 -0.23 -7.13 -2.42
N THR A 477 0.57 -6.13 -2.81
CA THR A 477 1.94 -5.88 -2.33
C THR A 477 2.99 -6.98 -2.64
N PRO A 478 3.16 -7.43 -3.91
CA PRO A 478 4.07 -8.54 -4.23
C PRO A 478 5.55 -8.18 -4.03
N MET A 479 6.44 -9.15 -4.27
CA MET A 479 7.91 -9.07 -4.15
C MET A 479 8.44 -9.12 -2.71
N GLY A 480 7.64 -9.58 -1.74
CA GLY A 480 8.06 -9.76 -0.33
C GLY A 480 9.03 -10.93 -0.11
N PHE A 481 10.13 -11.02 -0.87
CA PHE A 481 11.05 -12.16 -0.88
C PHE A 481 11.68 -12.48 0.49
N GLN A 482 11.84 -11.48 1.34
CA GLN A 482 12.47 -11.59 2.66
C GLN A 482 11.49 -11.92 3.80
N PHE A 483 10.19 -11.98 3.53
CA PHE A 483 9.14 -12.07 4.55
C PHE A 483 8.25 -13.30 4.35
N GLY A 484 7.85 -13.92 5.46
CA GLY A 484 6.90 -15.03 5.48
C GLY A 484 7.41 -16.32 4.81
N THR A 485 6.49 -17.27 4.62
CA THR A 485 6.69 -18.51 3.87
C THR A 485 6.04 -18.38 2.50
N ARG A 486 6.81 -17.96 1.50
CA ARG A 486 6.35 -17.89 0.10
C ARG A 486 5.92 -19.27 -0.41
N THR A 487 4.75 -19.31 -1.06
CA THR A 487 4.17 -20.55 -1.62
C THR A 487 4.39 -20.69 -3.13
N VAL A 488 5.04 -19.72 -3.77
CA VAL A 488 5.28 -19.66 -5.22
C VAL A 488 6.75 -19.35 -5.52
N SER A 489 7.21 -19.76 -6.72
CA SER A 489 8.56 -19.47 -7.23
C SER A 489 8.87 -17.96 -7.42
N ASP A 490 10.13 -17.62 -7.65
CA ASP A 490 10.54 -16.23 -7.91
C ASP A 490 9.97 -15.70 -9.25
N ALA A 491 9.89 -16.55 -10.28
CA ALA A 491 9.31 -16.13 -11.55
C ALA A 491 7.78 -15.99 -11.48
N ALA A 492 7.10 -16.80 -10.67
CA ALA A 492 5.68 -16.59 -10.36
C ALA A 492 5.44 -15.29 -9.59
N GLU A 493 6.29 -14.97 -8.63
CA GLU A 493 6.23 -13.70 -7.90
C GLU A 493 6.40 -12.51 -8.84
N LEU A 494 7.42 -12.57 -9.72
CA LEU A 494 7.63 -11.57 -10.76
C LEU A 494 6.39 -11.41 -11.65
N ALA A 495 5.75 -12.52 -12.03
CA ALA A 495 4.57 -12.53 -12.88
C ALA A 495 3.37 -11.80 -12.25
N LEU A 496 3.29 -11.69 -10.91
CA LEU A 496 2.24 -10.94 -10.23
C LEU A 496 2.23 -9.45 -10.62
N SER A 497 3.38 -8.88 -11.01
CA SER A 497 3.46 -7.52 -11.56
C SER A 497 2.69 -7.30 -12.87
N VAL A 498 2.28 -8.38 -13.54
CA VAL A 498 1.45 -8.36 -14.75
C VAL A 498 0.08 -8.99 -14.48
N VAL A 499 0.02 -10.08 -13.71
CA VAL A 499 -1.24 -10.79 -13.42
C VAL A 499 -2.18 -9.89 -12.61
N TYR A 500 -1.69 -9.25 -11.56
CA TYR A 500 -2.47 -8.32 -10.75
C TYR A 500 -2.39 -6.91 -11.30
N GLU A 501 -3.56 -6.31 -11.51
CA GLU A 501 -3.68 -4.91 -11.88
C GLU A 501 -3.81 -4.03 -10.62
N SER A 502 -2.95 -3.04 -10.52
CA SER A 502 -3.03 -1.99 -9.51
C SER A 502 -2.51 -0.68 -10.06
N GLY A 503 -3.18 0.45 -9.83
CA GLY A 503 -2.69 1.77 -10.26
C GLY A 503 -1.41 2.17 -9.53
N PHE A 504 -1.33 1.84 -8.24
CA PHE A 504 -0.09 1.77 -7.49
C PHE A 504 0.33 0.32 -7.31
N GLN A 505 1.46 -0.05 -7.89
CA GLN A 505 2.04 -1.36 -7.65
C GLN A 505 3.08 -1.22 -6.54
N ASN A 506 2.66 -1.51 -5.30
CA ASN A 506 3.55 -1.51 -4.15
C ASN A 506 4.39 -2.78 -4.18
N PHE A 507 5.70 -2.63 -4.39
CA PHE A 507 6.63 -3.75 -4.35
C PHE A 507 7.31 -3.80 -2.99
N ALA A 508 7.10 -4.91 -2.27
CA ALA A 508 7.43 -5.08 -0.87
C ALA A 508 8.83 -5.66 -0.61
N GLY A 509 9.64 -5.85 -1.64
CA GLY A 509 10.99 -6.38 -1.54
C GLY A 509 11.94 -5.41 -0.85
N SER A 510 12.89 -5.95 -0.10
CA SER A 510 14.04 -5.18 0.38
C SER A 510 14.96 -4.80 -0.78
N VAL A 511 15.76 -3.74 -0.62
CA VAL A 511 16.76 -3.35 -1.62
C VAL A 511 17.75 -4.49 -1.91
N ALA A 512 18.14 -5.26 -0.89
CA ALA A 512 19.00 -6.43 -1.09
C ALA A 512 18.31 -7.51 -1.93
N ALA A 513 17.05 -7.83 -1.62
CA ALA A 513 16.30 -8.86 -2.32
C ALA A 513 16.12 -8.56 -3.82
N TYR A 514 15.97 -7.29 -4.19
CA TYR A 514 15.95 -6.91 -5.61
C TYR A 514 17.31 -7.09 -6.28
N ARG A 515 18.39 -6.64 -5.64
CA ARG A 515 19.74 -6.68 -6.20
C ARG A 515 20.27 -8.10 -6.39
N ASP A 516 19.82 -9.03 -5.56
CA ASP A 516 20.10 -10.45 -5.73
C ASP A 516 19.39 -11.05 -6.97
N ARG A 517 18.53 -10.28 -7.65
CA ARG A 517 17.68 -10.70 -8.78
C ARG A 517 17.72 -9.70 -9.94
N PRO A 518 18.85 -9.56 -10.66
CA PRO A 518 19.02 -8.54 -11.69
C PRO A 518 18.03 -8.66 -12.87
N GLU A 519 17.63 -9.87 -13.26
CA GLU A 519 16.62 -10.04 -14.32
C GLU A 519 15.20 -9.64 -13.87
N LEU A 520 14.91 -9.72 -12.57
CA LEU A 520 13.70 -9.16 -11.97
C LEU A 520 13.75 -7.63 -11.97
N GLU A 521 14.85 -7.03 -11.51
CA GLU A 521 15.03 -5.58 -11.53
C GLU A 521 14.83 -5.01 -12.94
N ARG A 522 15.50 -5.61 -13.93
CA ARG A 522 15.34 -5.26 -15.35
C ARG A 522 13.88 -5.29 -15.78
N PHE A 523 13.14 -6.34 -15.43
CA PHE A 523 11.73 -6.46 -15.82
C PHE A 523 10.85 -5.41 -15.12
N LEU A 524 11.03 -5.21 -13.81
CA LEU A 524 10.26 -4.25 -13.02
C LEU A 524 10.47 -2.81 -13.48
N GLU A 525 11.66 -2.46 -13.95
CA GLU A 525 11.91 -1.17 -14.61
C GLU A 525 11.00 -0.94 -15.83
N GLN A 526 10.69 -2.00 -16.58
CA GLN A 526 9.94 -1.92 -17.84
C GLN A 526 8.42 -2.04 -17.68
N VAL A 527 7.96 -2.79 -16.67
CA VAL A 527 6.52 -3.06 -16.46
C VAL A 527 5.75 -1.79 -16.06
N PRO A 528 4.63 -1.47 -16.74
CA PRO A 528 3.74 -0.38 -16.34
C PRO A 528 2.76 -0.86 -15.27
N THR A 529 2.06 0.08 -14.64
CA THR A 529 0.98 -0.22 -13.69
C THR A 529 -0.42 -0.03 -14.28
N VAL A 530 -0.51 0.51 -15.49
CA VAL A 530 -1.77 0.74 -16.20
C VAL A 530 -1.72 0.30 -17.65
N TRP A 531 -2.90 -0.03 -18.19
CA TRP A 531 -2.99 -0.84 -19.40
C TRP A 531 -3.95 -0.26 -20.44
N ASP A 532 -3.55 -0.30 -21.71
CA ASP A 532 -4.42 0.04 -22.84
C ASP A 532 -5.41 -1.10 -23.14
N ALA A 533 -4.99 -2.33 -22.88
CA ALA A 533 -5.78 -3.55 -23.02
C ALA A 533 -5.22 -4.64 -22.11
N SER A 534 -6.10 -5.47 -21.58
CA SER A 534 -5.77 -6.68 -20.82
C SER A 534 -6.51 -7.86 -21.42
N ARG A 535 -5.87 -9.02 -21.50
CA ARG A 535 -6.42 -10.26 -22.06
C ARG A 535 -6.07 -11.44 -21.18
N LEU A 536 -7.06 -12.26 -20.82
CA LEU A 536 -6.83 -13.59 -20.28
C LEU A 536 -6.51 -14.54 -21.44
N LEU A 537 -5.35 -15.19 -21.42
CA LEU A 537 -4.93 -16.13 -22.46
C LEU A 537 -5.27 -17.58 -22.12
N SER A 538 -5.07 -17.97 -20.86
CA SER A 538 -5.50 -19.25 -20.29
C SER A 538 -5.68 -19.09 -18.78
N GLY A 539 -6.48 -19.97 -18.18
CA GLY A 539 -6.80 -19.86 -16.77
C GLY A 539 -7.80 -20.88 -16.27
N GLU A 540 -7.67 -21.27 -15.01
CA GLU A 540 -8.71 -21.93 -14.20
C GLU A 540 -8.53 -21.43 -12.75
N PRO A 541 -9.59 -20.88 -12.11
CA PRO A 541 -9.46 -20.32 -10.77
C PRO A 541 -8.98 -21.37 -9.76
N GLY A 542 -7.94 -21.02 -9.00
CA GLY A 542 -7.30 -21.95 -8.06
C GLY A 542 -6.15 -22.77 -8.65
N GLN A 543 -5.91 -22.70 -9.96
CA GLN A 543 -4.91 -23.55 -10.63
C GLN A 543 -3.93 -22.77 -11.48
N GLU A 544 -4.38 -21.85 -12.33
CA GLU A 544 -3.48 -21.04 -13.16
C GLU A 544 -4.13 -19.74 -13.64
N ALA A 545 -3.28 -18.77 -13.96
CA ALA A 545 -3.68 -17.55 -14.66
C ALA A 545 -2.56 -17.06 -15.57
N THR A 546 -2.85 -16.95 -16.87
CA THR A 546 -1.94 -16.36 -17.86
C THR A 546 -2.58 -15.14 -18.51
N PHE A 547 -1.99 -13.98 -18.29
CA PHE A 547 -2.43 -12.71 -18.86
C PHE A 547 -1.48 -12.19 -19.93
N ALA A 548 -2.02 -11.47 -20.90
CA ALA A 548 -1.28 -10.53 -21.72
C ALA A 548 -1.89 -9.12 -21.58
N ARG A 549 -1.07 -8.15 -21.22
CA ARG A 549 -1.48 -6.75 -21.09
C ARG A 549 -0.65 -5.84 -21.99
N ARG A 550 -1.29 -4.86 -22.62
CA ARG A 550 -0.66 -3.98 -23.62
C ARG A 550 -0.52 -2.57 -23.08
N ARG A 551 0.66 -1.99 -23.29
CA ARG A 551 0.92 -0.58 -23.07
C ARG A 551 1.94 -0.03 -24.06
N ASP A 552 1.65 1.11 -24.67
CA ASP A 552 2.56 1.85 -25.55
C ASP A 552 3.19 1.00 -26.67
N GLY A 553 2.39 0.09 -27.25
CA GLY A 553 2.80 -0.79 -28.34
C GLY A 553 3.67 -2.00 -27.93
N ARG A 554 3.90 -2.21 -26.62
CA ARG A 554 4.50 -3.43 -26.06
C ARG A 554 3.44 -4.28 -25.36
N TRP A 555 3.65 -5.59 -25.33
CA TRP A 555 2.86 -6.54 -24.56
C TRP A 555 3.69 -7.08 -23.40
N PHE A 556 3.03 -7.32 -22.28
CA PHE A 556 3.60 -7.90 -21.07
C PHE A 556 2.78 -9.14 -20.74
N LEU A 557 3.45 -10.27 -20.54
CA LEU A 557 2.81 -11.51 -20.16
C LEU A 557 3.19 -11.84 -18.71
N GLY A 558 2.24 -12.37 -17.97
CA GLY A 558 2.46 -12.95 -16.66
C GLY A 558 1.69 -14.24 -16.55
N SER A 559 2.34 -15.30 -16.07
CA SER A 559 1.75 -16.59 -15.79
C SER A 559 2.05 -16.97 -14.35
N VAL A 560 1.02 -17.35 -13.60
CA VAL A 560 1.15 -18.01 -12.30
C VAL A 560 0.40 -19.33 -12.29
N GLY A 561 0.85 -20.28 -11.47
CA GLY A 561 0.22 -21.58 -11.33
C GLY A 561 0.30 -22.13 -9.91
N ALA A 562 -0.74 -22.85 -9.52
CA ALA A 562 -0.80 -23.66 -8.32
C ALA A 562 -0.84 -25.14 -8.73
N GLY A 563 0.25 -25.86 -8.49
CA GLY A 563 0.36 -27.26 -8.87
C GLY A 563 1.78 -27.65 -9.28
N PRO A 564 1.96 -28.87 -9.81
CA PRO A 564 3.27 -29.44 -10.07
C PRO A 564 4.04 -28.69 -11.16
N ALA A 565 5.36 -28.88 -11.16
CA ALA A 565 6.23 -28.44 -12.24
C ALA A 565 5.78 -28.99 -13.60
N GLY A 566 6.06 -28.25 -14.68
CA GLY A 566 5.63 -28.66 -16.02
C GLY A 566 5.97 -27.64 -17.10
N GLN A 567 5.14 -27.62 -18.16
CA GLN A 567 5.34 -26.74 -19.30
C GLN A 567 4.07 -25.93 -19.57
N ARG A 568 4.16 -24.60 -19.46
CA ARG A 568 3.11 -23.68 -19.86
C ARG A 568 3.10 -23.48 -21.37
N ARG A 569 1.90 -23.48 -21.96
CA ARG A 569 1.70 -23.34 -23.40
C ARG A 569 0.82 -22.13 -23.65
N VAL A 570 1.37 -21.11 -24.30
CA VAL A 570 0.69 -19.83 -24.52
C VAL A 570 0.52 -19.56 -26.01
N PRO A 571 -0.69 -19.73 -26.55
CA PRO A 571 -1.00 -19.36 -27.93
C PRO A 571 -0.82 -17.85 -28.13
N LEU A 572 -0.11 -17.45 -29.20
CA LEU A 572 0.22 -16.05 -29.45
C LEU A 572 -0.76 -15.35 -30.40
N SER A 573 -1.96 -15.90 -30.59
CA SER A 573 -2.97 -15.39 -31.54
C SER A 573 -3.45 -13.98 -31.25
N PHE A 574 -3.24 -13.49 -30.01
CA PHE A 574 -3.54 -12.12 -29.59
C PHE A 574 -2.61 -11.07 -30.21
N LEU A 575 -1.43 -11.49 -30.69
CA LEU A 575 -0.49 -10.63 -31.39
C LEU A 575 -0.99 -10.29 -32.80
N GLY A 576 -0.59 -9.12 -33.30
CA GLY A 576 -0.81 -8.74 -34.69
C GLY A 576 0.15 -9.43 -35.66
N ASP A 577 -0.12 -9.33 -36.96
CA ASP A 577 0.72 -9.94 -38.01
C ASP A 577 2.17 -9.46 -37.96
N GLY A 578 3.11 -10.33 -38.38
CA GLY A 578 4.55 -10.07 -38.38
C GLY A 578 5.30 -10.81 -37.26
N LYS A 579 6.60 -10.53 -37.16
CA LYS A 579 7.48 -11.13 -36.16
C LYS A 579 7.53 -10.29 -34.87
N TRP A 580 7.61 -10.95 -33.74
CA TRP A 580 7.66 -10.36 -32.40
C TRP A 580 8.87 -10.93 -31.67
N LEU A 581 9.58 -10.07 -30.95
CA LEU A 581 10.61 -10.46 -29.99
C LEU A 581 9.93 -10.63 -28.63
N LEU A 582 10.11 -11.79 -28.01
CA LEU A 582 9.66 -12.11 -26.66
C LEU A 582 10.88 -12.35 -25.80
N GLU A 583 10.97 -11.64 -24.68
CA GLU A 583 11.97 -11.82 -23.63
C GLU A 583 11.27 -12.44 -22.42
N VAL A 584 11.46 -13.74 -22.20
CA VAL A 584 10.80 -14.52 -21.15
C VAL A 584 11.72 -14.64 -19.96
N VAL A 585 11.27 -14.21 -18.78
CA VAL A 585 11.94 -14.41 -17.50
C VAL A 585 11.25 -15.55 -16.77
N ARG A 586 12.00 -16.62 -16.49
CA ARG A 586 11.54 -17.84 -15.81
C ARG A 586 12.52 -18.27 -14.73
N ASP A 587 12.11 -19.21 -13.89
CA ASP A 587 13.02 -19.84 -12.93
C ASP A 587 14.09 -20.66 -13.67
N GLY A 588 15.33 -20.59 -13.18
CA GLY A 588 16.45 -21.46 -13.54
C GLY A 588 17.13 -22.00 -12.28
N ASP A 589 18.16 -22.82 -12.46
CA ASP A 589 18.77 -23.58 -11.35
C ASP A 589 19.44 -22.69 -10.29
N GLU A 590 19.99 -21.54 -10.69
CA GLU A 590 20.70 -20.58 -9.81
C GLU A 590 19.97 -19.23 -9.69
N GLY A 591 18.68 -19.17 -10.06
CA GLY A 591 17.87 -17.96 -10.03
C GLY A 591 17.18 -17.67 -11.36
N LEU A 592 16.66 -16.46 -11.51
CA LEU A 592 15.89 -16.06 -12.69
C LEU A 592 16.77 -15.98 -13.93
N VAL A 593 16.28 -16.58 -15.03
CA VAL A 593 16.95 -16.56 -16.33
C VAL A 593 16.06 -15.91 -17.39
N ARG A 594 16.70 -15.20 -18.33
CA ARG A 594 16.02 -14.56 -19.46
C ARG A 594 16.31 -15.28 -20.77
N GLU A 595 15.24 -15.70 -21.45
CA GLU A 595 15.28 -16.32 -22.75
C GLU A 595 14.68 -15.41 -23.82
N ARG A 596 15.15 -15.54 -25.06
CA ARG A 596 14.69 -14.74 -26.19
C ARG A 596 14.11 -15.61 -27.28
N HIS A 597 12.95 -15.21 -27.78
CA HIS A 597 12.28 -15.89 -28.89
C HIS A 597 11.83 -14.86 -29.94
N VAL A 598 11.94 -15.22 -31.22
CA VAL A 598 11.31 -14.47 -32.31
C VAL A 598 10.19 -15.31 -32.88
N LEU A 599 8.94 -14.94 -32.55
CA LEU A 599 7.74 -15.71 -32.86
C LEU A 599 6.72 -14.85 -33.61
N THR A 600 5.69 -15.50 -34.12
CA THR A 600 4.55 -14.90 -34.82
C THR A 600 3.25 -15.22 -34.07
N ARG A 601 2.15 -14.59 -34.50
CA ARG A 601 0.82 -14.87 -33.96
C ARG A 601 0.31 -16.31 -34.17
N HIS A 602 0.96 -17.08 -35.05
CA HIS A 602 0.60 -18.47 -35.33
C HIS A 602 1.33 -19.47 -34.43
N ASP A 603 2.33 -19.00 -33.67
CA ASP A 603 3.14 -19.84 -32.81
C ASP A 603 2.50 -20.01 -31.42
N THR A 604 2.99 -21.01 -30.69
CA THR A 604 2.68 -21.23 -29.27
C THR A 604 3.98 -21.14 -28.49
N LEU A 605 4.06 -20.16 -27.58
CA LEU A 605 5.17 -20.06 -26.63
C LEU A 605 5.09 -21.23 -25.64
N ARG A 606 6.25 -21.78 -25.30
CA ARG A 606 6.39 -22.95 -24.44
C ARG A 606 7.42 -22.63 -23.36
N VAL A 607 7.00 -22.56 -22.11
CA VAL A 607 7.86 -22.15 -20.99
C VAL A 607 7.87 -23.24 -19.92
N PRO A 608 9.03 -23.83 -19.59
CA PRO A 608 9.17 -24.67 -18.40
C PRO A 608 8.87 -23.84 -17.14
N VAL A 609 8.11 -24.41 -16.20
CA VAL A 609 7.79 -23.77 -14.92
C VAL A 609 8.01 -24.76 -13.78
N HIS A 610 8.45 -24.25 -12.64
CA HIS A 610 8.61 -25.03 -11.40
C HIS A 610 7.26 -25.37 -10.79
N GLU A 611 7.28 -26.18 -9.71
CA GLU A 611 6.11 -26.36 -8.85
C GLU A 611 5.70 -25.01 -8.26
N HIS A 612 4.39 -24.75 -8.26
CA HIS A 612 3.81 -23.44 -7.95
C HIS A 612 4.49 -22.29 -8.74
N GLY A 613 4.94 -22.63 -9.96
CA GLY A 613 5.80 -21.80 -10.79
C GLY A 613 5.06 -20.87 -11.73
N GLY A 614 5.84 -20.04 -12.41
CA GLY A 614 5.32 -19.04 -13.32
C GLY A 614 6.38 -18.48 -14.26
N PHE A 615 6.02 -17.44 -14.99
CA PHE A 615 6.97 -16.66 -15.78
C PHE A 615 6.39 -15.27 -16.09
N ALA A 616 7.28 -14.31 -16.35
CA ALA A 616 6.94 -13.02 -16.91
C ALA A 616 7.57 -12.87 -18.29
N ALA A 617 6.96 -12.12 -19.22
CA ALA A 617 7.61 -11.84 -20.51
C ALA A 617 7.33 -10.44 -21.03
N LEU A 618 8.35 -9.82 -21.61
CA LEU A 618 8.25 -8.55 -22.31
C LEU A 618 8.27 -8.79 -23.82
N VAL A 619 7.31 -8.21 -24.54
CA VAL A 619 7.07 -8.51 -25.95
C VAL A 619 6.95 -7.25 -26.77
N CYS A 620 7.72 -7.17 -27.85
CA CYS A 620 7.76 -6.03 -28.75
C CYS A 620 7.91 -6.48 -30.21
N ARG A 621 7.71 -5.56 -31.16
CA ARG A 621 7.93 -5.84 -32.58
C ARG A 621 9.40 -6.23 -32.81
N ALA A 622 9.63 -7.36 -33.48
CA ALA A 622 10.96 -7.72 -33.95
C ALA A 622 11.38 -6.77 -35.07
N ALA A 623 12.63 -6.34 -35.06
CA ALA A 623 13.22 -5.47 -36.07
C ALA A 623 14.69 -5.85 -36.28
N PRO A 624 15.26 -5.66 -37.49
CA PRO A 624 16.69 -5.87 -37.72
C PRO A 624 17.53 -5.08 -36.71
N GLY A 625 18.49 -5.74 -36.06
CA GLY A 625 19.37 -5.13 -35.07
C GLY A 625 18.75 -4.89 -33.68
N ARG A 626 17.46 -5.18 -33.47
CA ARG A 626 16.84 -5.16 -32.13
C ARG A 626 17.06 -6.49 -31.41
N ASP A 627 17.76 -6.44 -30.29
CA ASP A 627 18.12 -7.58 -29.45
C ASP A 627 17.36 -7.61 -28.10
N THR A 628 16.74 -6.49 -27.72
CA THR A 628 15.90 -6.33 -26.53
C THR A 628 14.61 -5.53 -26.77
N CYS A 629 13.61 -5.76 -25.91
CA CYS A 629 12.39 -4.97 -25.86
C CYS A 629 12.42 -3.84 -24.81
N ASP A 630 13.54 -3.71 -24.10
CA ASP A 630 13.77 -2.67 -23.12
C ASP A 630 13.72 -1.28 -23.77
N ARG A 631 13.18 -0.33 -23.01
CA ARG A 631 13.27 1.09 -23.32
C ARG A 631 14.17 1.76 -22.31
N PRO A 632 14.89 2.83 -22.72
CA PRO A 632 15.68 3.62 -21.79
C PRO A 632 14.82 4.08 -20.61
N VAL A 633 15.34 3.88 -19.40
CA VAL A 633 14.77 4.39 -18.16
C VAL A 633 15.61 5.57 -17.72
N SER A 634 14.97 6.65 -17.29
CA SER A 634 15.68 7.77 -16.68
C SER A 634 16.12 7.34 -15.29
N ARG A 635 17.43 7.19 -15.09
CA ARG A 635 18.03 6.73 -13.84
C ARG A 635 18.90 7.81 -13.21
N LEU A 636 18.97 7.82 -11.89
CA LEU A 636 20.02 8.52 -11.13
C LEU A 636 21.04 7.50 -10.61
N PRO A 637 22.30 7.89 -10.36
CA PRO A 637 23.27 6.99 -9.76
C PRO A 637 22.80 6.52 -8.38
N LEU A 638 22.89 5.22 -8.12
CA LEU A 638 22.72 4.69 -6.78
C LEU A 638 24.02 4.91 -6.01
N THR A 639 23.97 5.69 -4.94
CA THR A 639 25.16 6.12 -4.20
C THR A 639 25.06 5.82 -2.73
N THR A 640 26.19 5.58 -2.08
CA THR A 640 26.29 5.48 -0.62
C THR A 640 27.38 6.39 -0.09
N LEU A 641 27.11 6.99 1.06
CA LEU A 641 28.09 7.68 1.89
C LEU A 641 28.15 6.95 3.23
N THR A 642 29.33 6.45 3.59
CA THR A 642 29.61 5.91 4.93
C THR A 642 30.62 6.81 5.65
N VAL A 643 30.52 6.87 6.97
CA VAL A 643 31.43 7.61 7.85
C VAL A 643 31.92 6.70 8.97
N SER A 644 33.16 6.93 9.43
CA SER A 644 33.74 6.22 10.55
C SER A 644 34.59 7.20 11.39
N PRO A 645 34.43 7.22 12.72
CA PRO A 645 33.41 6.49 13.47
C PRO A 645 32.01 7.12 13.24
N GLY A 646 30.93 6.41 13.59
CA GLY A 646 29.57 6.99 13.59
C GLY A 646 29.27 7.82 14.85
N ARG A 647 29.94 7.47 15.95
CA ARG A 647 29.94 8.15 17.25
C ARG A 647 31.38 8.21 17.76
N ALA A 648 31.77 9.31 18.38
CA ALA A 648 33.08 9.47 19.01
C ALA A 648 32.94 10.17 20.36
N ASP A 649 33.47 9.57 21.42
CA ASP A 649 33.64 10.22 22.72
C ASP A 649 35.04 10.86 22.75
N VAL A 650 35.14 12.12 23.19
CA VAL A 650 36.37 12.91 23.08
C VAL A 650 36.49 13.95 24.19
N ASP A 651 37.68 14.09 24.77
CA ASP A 651 37.95 15.14 25.74
C ASP A 651 38.01 16.53 25.09
N ALA A 652 37.58 17.55 25.83
CA ALA A 652 37.84 18.92 25.45
C ALA A 652 39.36 19.15 25.23
N GLY A 653 39.74 19.70 24.07
CA GLY A 653 41.14 19.92 23.69
C GLY A 653 41.79 18.77 22.90
N ALA A 654 41.17 17.59 22.85
CA ALA A 654 41.64 16.43 22.09
C ALA A 654 41.19 16.47 20.61
N SER A 655 41.41 15.39 19.86
CA SER A 655 41.08 15.32 18.43
C SER A 655 40.42 14.01 18.04
N ILE A 656 39.51 14.07 17.06
CA ILE A 656 38.78 12.95 16.48
C ILE A 656 39.26 12.73 15.04
N GLY A 657 39.58 11.50 14.67
CA GLY A 657 39.75 11.10 13.27
C GLY A 657 38.39 10.81 12.63
N VAL A 658 38.10 11.43 11.50
CA VAL A 658 36.86 11.22 10.73
C VAL A 658 37.21 10.75 9.33
N ASP A 659 36.84 9.52 9.02
CA ASP A 659 36.92 8.91 7.70
C ASP A 659 35.54 8.92 7.03
N ALA A 660 35.52 9.18 5.72
CA ALA A 660 34.32 9.04 4.92
C ALA A 660 34.61 8.32 3.61
N ARG A 661 33.64 7.54 3.13
CA ARG A 661 33.70 6.87 1.83
C ARG A 661 32.41 7.11 1.08
N PHE A 662 32.52 7.78 -0.07
CA PHE A 662 31.46 7.91 -1.04
C PHE A 662 31.66 6.87 -2.15
N ALA A 663 30.60 6.17 -2.53
CA ALA A 663 30.61 5.13 -3.56
C ALA A 663 29.45 5.30 -4.54
N VAL A 664 29.73 5.07 -5.84
CA VAL A 664 28.71 4.88 -6.87
C VAL A 664 28.52 3.39 -7.05
N GLU A 665 27.40 2.86 -6.56
CA GLU A 665 27.13 1.43 -6.58
C GLU A 665 26.59 0.95 -7.91
N ASP A 666 25.71 1.75 -8.53
CA ASP A 666 25.11 1.44 -9.82
C ASP A 666 24.62 2.72 -10.54
N ALA A 667 24.26 2.58 -11.82
CA ALA A 667 23.70 3.62 -12.68
C ALA A 667 24.54 4.91 -12.74
N GLY A 668 25.86 4.77 -12.58
CA GLY A 668 26.80 5.89 -12.73
C GLY A 668 26.80 6.49 -14.15
N PRO A 669 27.51 7.62 -14.35
CA PRO A 669 28.48 8.21 -13.43
C PRO A 669 27.90 9.28 -12.49
N ALA A 670 28.57 9.48 -11.36
CA ALA A 670 28.54 10.75 -10.62
C ALA A 670 29.69 11.64 -11.11
N GLN A 671 29.44 12.93 -11.34
CA GLN A 671 30.41 13.90 -11.84
C GLN A 671 30.63 15.01 -10.81
N ASP A 672 31.77 15.69 -10.89
CA ASP A 672 32.13 16.82 -10.02
C ASP A 672 31.93 16.50 -8.52
N VAL A 673 32.36 15.30 -8.12
CA VAL A 673 32.14 14.77 -6.77
C VAL A 673 33.05 15.48 -5.80
N THR A 674 32.49 16.05 -4.73
CA THR A 674 33.23 16.68 -3.64
C THR A 674 32.71 16.18 -2.30
N VAL A 675 33.59 15.63 -1.46
CA VAL A 675 33.29 15.23 -0.09
C VAL A 675 33.93 16.23 0.87
N THR A 676 33.14 16.80 1.77
CA THR A 676 33.55 17.81 2.76
C THR A 676 33.06 17.44 4.15
N LEU A 677 33.78 17.88 5.19
CA LEU A 677 33.35 17.81 6.57
C LEU A 677 33.04 19.22 7.10
N ARG A 678 31.86 19.38 7.71
CA ARG A 678 31.47 20.59 8.45
C ARG A 678 31.44 20.29 9.95
N THR A 679 32.05 21.17 10.74
CA THR A 679 32.12 21.06 12.20
C THR A 679 31.32 22.19 12.86
N PRO A 680 31.01 22.10 14.17
CA PRO A 680 30.47 23.21 14.94
C PRO A 680 31.40 24.43 14.94
N ASP A 681 30.84 25.60 15.24
CA ASP A 681 31.61 26.83 15.37
C ASP A 681 32.70 26.69 16.46
N GLY A 682 33.88 27.22 16.17
CA GLY A 682 35.05 27.18 17.07
C GLY A 682 35.89 25.90 16.98
N TRP A 683 35.36 24.81 16.41
CA TRP A 683 36.13 23.58 16.19
C TRP A 683 37.02 23.73 14.96
N SER A 684 38.22 23.13 14.99
CA SER A 684 39.17 23.21 13.86
C SER A 684 39.30 21.86 13.16
N VAL A 685 39.39 21.89 11.84
CA VAL A 685 39.51 20.69 11.00
C VAL A 685 40.81 20.74 10.19
N ALA A 686 41.58 19.66 10.24
CA ALA A 686 42.74 19.42 9.40
C ALA A 686 42.42 18.32 8.37
N GLY A 687 42.63 18.61 7.09
CA GLY A 687 42.33 17.71 5.98
C GLY A 687 41.60 18.42 4.84
N ASP A 688 42.00 18.16 3.60
CA ASP A 688 41.40 18.79 2.42
C ASP A 688 40.12 18.08 1.97
N PRO A 689 39.16 18.77 1.32
CA PRO A 689 38.04 18.11 0.69
C PRO A 689 38.49 17.11 -0.38
N ALA A 690 37.96 15.89 -0.31
CA ALA A 690 38.21 14.87 -1.33
C ALA A 690 37.41 15.20 -2.60
N ARG A 691 38.04 15.08 -3.78
CA ARG A 691 37.43 15.44 -5.07
C ARG A 691 37.67 14.39 -6.13
N ALA A 692 36.68 14.19 -7.01
CA ALA A 692 36.82 13.42 -8.24
C ALA A 692 35.96 14.02 -9.35
N ASP A 693 36.54 14.24 -10.52
CA ASP A 693 35.81 14.78 -11.69
C ASP A 693 34.70 13.82 -12.15
N ARG A 694 34.94 12.50 -12.02
CA ARG A 694 34.00 11.46 -12.43
C ARG A 694 34.24 10.16 -11.66
N LEU A 695 33.17 9.60 -11.11
CA LEU A 695 33.11 8.25 -10.57
C LEU A 695 32.11 7.44 -11.39
N GLY A 696 32.57 6.37 -12.04
CA GLY A 696 31.69 5.38 -12.69
C GLY A 696 31.11 4.39 -11.68
N THR A 697 30.27 3.47 -12.15
CA THR A 697 29.78 2.33 -11.36
C THR A 697 30.96 1.55 -10.74
N GLY A 698 30.88 1.25 -9.44
CA GLY A 698 31.94 0.66 -8.64
C GLY A 698 33.02 1.65 -8.17
N GLY A 699 33.01 2.89 -8.67
CA GLY A 699 33.96 3.94 -8.32
C GLY A 699 33.70 4.52 -6.93
N GLN A 700 34.78 4.93 -6.25
CA GLN A 700 34.75 5.36 -4.86
C GLN A 700 35.71 6.51 -4.61
N LEU A 701 35.40 7.31 -3.59
CA LEU A 701 36.21 8.44 -3.15
C LEU A 701 36.22 8.45 -1.62
N ALA A 702 37.42 8.47 -1.04
CA ALA A 702 37.61 8.54 0.39
C ALA A 702 38.07 9.94 0.82
N GLY A 703 37.60 10.40 1.97
CA GLY A 703 38.09 11.60 2.64
C GLY A 703 38.49 11.28 4.07
N HIS A 704 39.51 11.95 4.56
CA HIS A 704 40.05 11.77 5.91
C HIS A 704 40.32 13.14 6.53
N TRP A 705 39.82 13.35 7.75
CA TRP A 705 39.99 14.59 8.50
C TRP A 705 40.36 14.31 9.95
N THR A 706 41.13 15.20 10.55
CA THR A 706 41.33 15.28 11.99
C THR A 706 40.62 16.52 12.51
N VAL A 707 39.64 16.33 13.40
CA VAL A 707 38.87 17.41 14.01
C VAL A 707 39.37 17.65 15.43
N ARG A 708 39.82 18.86 15.73
CA ARG A 708 40.28 19.26 17.06
C ARG A 708 39.18 20.00 17.81
N VAL A 709 38.87 19.46 18.99
CA VAL A 709 37.87 19.98 19.92
C VAL A 709 38.47 21.17 20.69
N PRO A 710 37.76 22.30 20.83
CA PRO A 710 38.21 23.39 21.68
C PRO A 710 38.42 22.94 23.14
N PRO A 711 39.48 23.40 23.84
CA PRO A 711 39.68 23.08 25.26
C PRO A 711 38.55 23.56 26.19
N ASP A 712 37.75 24.52 25.74
CA ASP A 712 36.61 25.13 26.43
C ASP A 712 35.26 24.68 25.86
N ALA A 713 35.25 23.61 25.04
CA ALA A 713 34.03 23.08 24.47
C ALA A 713 33.07 22.62 25.57
N ALA A 714 31.83 23.12 25.52
CA ALA A 714 30.78 22.69 26.43
C ALA A 714 30.49 21.19 26.24
N GLU A 715 30.18 20.54 27.35
CA GLU A 715 29.82 19.12 27.41
C GLU A 715 28.62 18.78 26.51
N GLY A 716 28.54 17.50 26.13
CA GLY A 716 27.42 16.91 25.42
C GLY A 716 27.64 16.73 23.92
N GLY A 717 26.63 16.18 23.25
CA GLY A 717 26.70 15.78 21.84
C GLY A 717 26.78 16.97 20.87
N ARG A 718 27.64 16.86 19.86
CA ARG A 718 27.79 17.78 18.72
C ARG A 718 27.85 16.99 17.42
N ASP A 719 27.31 17.56 16.35
CA ASP A 719 27.27 16.91 15.04
C ASP A 719 28.45 17.36 14.16
N LEU A 720 29.21 16.39 13.66
CA LEU A 720 30.13 16.58 12.54
C LEU A 720 29.45 16.07 11.28
N VAL A 721 29.17 16.96 10.32
CA VAL A 721 28.39 16.61 9.13
C VAL A 721 29.30 16.42 7.93
N VAL A 722 29.44 15.17 7.49
CA VAL A 722 30.08 14.83 6.22
C VAL A 722 29.05 15.00 5.11
N THR A 723 29.37 15.83 4.13
CA THR A 723 28.53 16.13 2.98
C THR A 723 29.23 15.69 1.71
N THR A 724 28.53 14.95 0.84
CA THR A 724 28.95 14.74 -0.54
C THR A 724 28.03 15.49 -1.48
N LYS A 725 28.62 16.32 -2.35
CA LYS A 725 27.92 16.97 -3.46
C LYS A 725 28.41 16.38 -4.77
N TYR A 726 27.49 16.05 -5.67
CA TYR A 726 27.82 15.54 -7.00
C TYR A 726 26.79 15.98 -8.04
N ARG A 727 27.16 15.87 -9.31
CA ARG A 727 26.30 16.17 -10.46
C ARG A 727 25.98 14.90 -11.23
N THR A 728 24.74 14.78 -11.69
CA THR A 728 24.29 13.74 -12.63
C THR A 728 23.37 14.36 -13.67
N GLY A 729 23.78 14.30 -14.94
CA GLY A 729 23.16 15.10 -16.01
C GLY A 729 23.14 16.59 -15.63
N THR A 730 21.93 17.17 -15.58
CA THR A 730 21.68 18.56 -15.19
C THR A 730 21.38 18.75 -13.70
N ARG A 731 21.29 17.66 -12.92
CA ARG A 731 20.94 17.71 -11.50
C ARG A 731 22.21 17.76 -10.65
N VAL A 732 22.15 18.54 -9.57
CA VAL A 732 23.15 18.54 -8.50
C VAL A 732 22.50 17.96 -7.27
N LEU A 733 23.09 16.90 -6.73
CA LEU A 733 22.58 16.14 -5.60
C LEU A 733 23.55 16.24 -4.42
N THR A 734 22.97 16.13 -3.23
CA THR A 734 23.70 16.14 -1.97
C THR A 734 23.27 14.92 -1.15
N VAL A 735 24.24 14.35 -0.43
CA VAL A 735 24.06 13.27 0.56
C VAL A 735 24.85 13.65 1.79
N GLU A 736 24.26 13.51 2.98
CA GLU A 736 24.88 13.87 4.25
C GLU A 736 24.88 12.68 5.22
N ARG A 737 25.94 12.57 6.02
CA ARG A 737 26.05 11.65 7.16
C ARG A 737 26.67 12.38 8.33
N THR A 738 26.19 12.04 9.52
CA THR A 738 26.61 12.68 10.77
C THR A 738 27.49 11.72 11.56
N VAL A 739 28.61 12.24 12.08
CA VAL A 739 29.35 11.64 13.18
C VAL A 739 28.95 12.40 14.45
N ARG A 740 28.42 11.70 15.45
CA ARG A 740 28.04 12.31 16.73
C ARG A 740 29.24 12.33 17.68
N ALA A 741 29.80 13.51 17.94
CA ALA A 741 30.91 13.70 18.85
C ALA A 741 30.38 14.08 20.25
N TYR A 742 30.69 13.30 21.28
CA TYR A 742 30.35 13.59 22.67
C TYR A 742 31.58 14.17 23.37
N VAL A 743 31.48 15.43 23.79
CA VAL A 743 32.58 16.10 24.50
C VAL A 743 32.47 15.84 25.99
N SER A 744 33.53 15.29 26.57
CA SER A 744 33.67 15.08 28.01
C SER A 744 34.63 16.12 28.64
N PRO A 745 34.44 16.48 29.92
CA PRO A 745 35.45 17.23 30.67
C PRO A 745 36.72 16.40 30.87
N PRO A 746 37.93 16.98 30.78
CA PRO A 746 39.16 16.23 31.00
C PRO A 746 39.24 15.67 32.44
N GLY A 747 39.61 14.39 32.59
CA GLY A 747 39.72 13.71 33.88
C GLY A 747 38.40 13.14 34.44
N VAL A 748 37.40 12.98 33.58
CA VAL A 748 36.12 12.34 33.89
C VAL A 748 35.95 11.12 33.00
N ASP A 749 35.89 9.94 33.59
CA ASP A 749 35.61 8.68 32.89
C ASP A 749 34.23 8.18 33.26
N HIS A 750 33.41 7.75 32.30
CA HIS A 750 32.14 7.11 32.60
C HIS A 750 32.36 5.61 32.85
N VAL A 751 31.70 5.06 33.87
CA VAL A 751 31.83 3.62 34.19
C VAL A 751 31.44 2.76 32.99
N GLY A 752 30.42 3.18 32.24
CA GLY A 752 29.98 2.52 31.00
C GLY A 752 30.98 2.56 29.84
N ASP A 753 32.09 3.30 29.94
CA ASP A 753 33.16 3.29 28.94
C ASP A 753 34.36 2.42 29.35
N LEU A 754 34.40 1.97 30.62
CA LEU A 754 35.47 1.12 31.12
C LEU A 754 35.23 -0.36 30.74
N PRO A 755 36.31 -1.13 30.54
CA PRO A 755 36.22 -2.58 30.47
C PRO A 755 35.67 -3.13 31.78
N PHE A 756 34.61 -3.93 31.69
CA PHE A 756 34.09 -4.62 32.87
C PHE A 756 34.96 -5.85 33.16
N VAL A 757 35.37 -5.98 34.41
CA VAL A 757 36.00 -7.18 34.96
C VAL A 757 35.00 -8.33 34.99
N SER A 758 33.76 -8.02 35.35
CA SER A 758 32.62 -8.93 35.31
C SER A 758 31.31 -8.15 35.32
N GLU A 759 30.27 -8.76 34.76
CA GLU A 759 28.91 -8.25 34.80
C GLU A 759 27.93 -9.42 35.01
N SER A 760 26.85 -9.16 35.74
CA SER A 760 25.69 -10.03 35.85
C SER A 760 24.43 -9.18 35.97
N ASN A 761 23.33 -9.68 35.44
CA ASN A 761 22.07 -8.95 35.42
C ASN A 761 20.91 -9.92 35.64
N GLY A 762 19.83 -9.46 36.28
CA GLY A 762 18.70 -10.32 36.62
C GLY A 762 17.91 -10.77 35.39
N TRP A 763 17.73 -9.85 34.44
CA TRP A 763 17.05 -10.07 33.17
C TRP A 763 17.69 -9.21 32.08
N GLY A 764 17.91 -9.77 30.89
CA GLY A 764 18.64 -9.10 29.81
C GLY A 764 20.13 -8.84 30.11
N PRO A 765 20.89 -8.33 29.14
CA PRO A 765 22.28 -7.88 29.37
C PRO A 765 22.32 -6.55 30.14
N VAL A 766 23.49 -6.20 30.68
CA VAL A 766 23.75 -4.82 31.16
C VAL A 766 23.87 -3.92 29.94
N GLU A 767 23.09 -2.86 29.91
CA GLU A 767 23.05 -1.93 28.78
C GLU A 767 23.93 -0.71 29.06
N ARG A 768 24.74 -0.33 28.06
CA ARG A 768 25.62 0.85 28.15
C ARG A 768 24.95 2.03 27.45
N ASP A 769 24.80 3.14 28.17
CA ASP A 769 24.16 4.37 27.71
C ASP A 769 22.68 4.18 27.27
N MET A 770 22.03 3.09 27.68
CA MET A 770 20.65 2.73 27.38
C MET A 770 20.00 2.06 28.61
N SER A 771 18.68 2.16 28.74
CA SER A 771 17.87 1.42 29.72
C SER A 771 17.93 -0.08 29.46
N ASN A 772 17.40 -0.92 30.36
CA ASN A 772 17.40 -2.37 30.15
C ASN A 772 16.28 -2.79 29.18
N GLY A 773 16.62 -3.24 27.96
CA GLY A 773 15.64 -3.68 26.96
C GLY A 773 15.30 -5.19 26.98
N GLU A 774 15.69 -5.91 28.04
CA GLU A 774 15.35 -7.30 28.36
C GLU A 774 15.93 -8.40 27.46
N THR A 775 16.11 -8.18 26.15
CA THR A 775 16.29 -9.28 25.19
C THR A 775 17.70 -9.39 24.64
N ALA A 776 18.23 -8.34 24.02
CA ALA A 776 19.49 -8.37 23.29
C ALA A 776 20.27 -7.06 23.46
N ALA A 777 21.59 -7.14 23.57
CA ALA A 777 22.43 -5.96 23.79
C ALA A 777 22.12 -4.82 22.79
N GLY A 778 21.81 -3.64 23.31
CA GLY A 778 21.49 -2.43 22.55
C GLY A 778 20.03 -2.30 22.11
N ASP A 779 19.10 -3.05 22.71
CA ASP A 779 17.65 -2.90 22.48
C ASP A 779 16.95 -1.94 23.46
N GLY A 780 17.67 -1.45 24.47
CA GLY A 780 17.21 -0.49 25.45
C GLY A 780 16.84 0.89 24.88
N GLY A 781 15.96 1.59 25.60
CA GLY A 781 15.61 2.99 25.36
C GLY A 781 16.63 3.97 25.97
N PRO A 782 16.37 5.29 25.92
CA PRO A 782 17.17 6.26 26.64
C PRO A 782 17.04 6.10 28.16
N LEU A 783 18.15 6.10 28.89
CA LEU A 783 18.18 6.13 30.37
C LEU A 783 17.39 7.34 30.86
N THR A 784 16.25 7.12 31.50
CA THR A 784 15.35 8.22 31.87
C THR A 784 14.91 8.10 33.32
N LEU A 785 15.37 9.05 34.13
CA LEU A 785 15.01 9.15 35.53
C LEU A 785 14.13 10.38 35.76
N ARG A 786 12.83 10.17 35.99
CA ARG A 786 11.84 11.23 36.25
C ARG A 786 11.83 12.34 35.20
N GLY A 787 11.81 11.94 33.94
CA GLY A 787 11.80 12.80 32.76
C GLY A 787 13.15 13.45 32.46
N THR A 788 14.20 13.15 33.24
CA THR A 788 15.57 13.57 32.93
C THR A 788 16.27 12.46 32.19
N VAL A 789 16.62 12.73 30.93
CA VAL A 789 17.36 11.79 30.09
C VAL A 789 18.86 11.91 30.38
N HIS A 790 19.52 10.77 30.58
CA HIS A 790 20.94 10.66 30.78
C HIS A 790 21.60 10.07 29.53
N ASP A 791 22.49 10.85 28.89
CA ASP A 791 23.20 10.41 27.66
C ASP A 791 24.24 9.30 27.95
N LYS A 792 24.67 9.17 29.19
CA LYS A 792 25.71 8.22 29.65
C LYS A 792 25.21 7.50 30.89
N GLY A 793 25.56 6.22 31.05
CA GLY A 793 25.21 5.45 32.24
C GLY A 793 25.10 3.95 31.98
N LEU A 794 24.44 3.24 32.91
CA LEU A 794 24.17 1.80 32.78
C LEU A 794 22.70 1.51 33.07
N GLY A 795 22.03 0.80 32.16
CA GLY A 795 20.71 0.22 32.39
C GLY A 795 20.86 -1.22 32.83
N VAL A 796 20.22 -1.58 33.95
CA VAL A 796 20.31 -2.92 34.55
C VAL A 796 18.95 -3.39 35.04
N HIS A 797 18.80 -4.68 35.32
CA HIS A 797 17.64 -5.28 35.97
C HIS A 797 18.08 -6.00 37.24
N ALA A 798 17.41 -5.77 38.37
CA ALA A 798 17.79 -6.38 39.64
C ALA A 798 17.60 -7.92 39.62
N ALA A 799 18.41 -8.72 40.32
CA ALA A 799 19.68 -8.34 40.93
C ALA A 799 20.79 -8.25 39.87
N SER A 800 21.59 -7.18 39.93
CA SER A 800 22.69 -6.94 38.99
C SER A 800 23.98 -6.58 39.70
N GLU A 801 25.11 -6.84 39.05
CA GLU A 801 26.44 -6.48 39.53
C GLU A 801 27.36 -6.17 38.34
N VAL A 802 27.97 -4.99 38.33
CA VAL A 802 28.96 -4.53 37.35
C VAL A 802 30.24 -4.19 38.07
N VAL A 803 31.36 -4.78 37.63
CA VAL A 803 32.66 -4.64 38.28
C VAL A 803 33.68 -4.02 37.31
N VAL A 804 34.36 -2.95 37.73
CA VAL A 804 35.42 -2.30 36.97
C VAL A 804 36.68 -2.15 37.81
N ASP A 805 37.85 -2.25 37.17
CA ASP A 805 39.12 -1.95 37.83
C ASP A 805 39.37 -0.43 37.76
N LEU A 806 39.61 0.18 38.93
CA LEU A 806 39.96 1.59 39.09
C LEU A 806 41.46 1.82 39.26
N ASP A 807 42.20 0.79 39.71
CA ASP A 807 43.64 0.82 40.00
C ASP A 807 44.11 1.98 40.90
N GLY A 808 43.21 2.57 41.69
CA GLY A 808 43.48 3.71 42.55
C GLY A 808 43.63 5.04 41.80
N ALA A 809 43.23 5.11 40.52
CA ALA A 809 43.39 6.29 39.67
C ALA A 809 42.34 7.38 39.93
N TYR A 810 41.22 7.04 40.58
CA TYR A 810 40.08 7.94 40.79
C TYR A 810 39.87 8.25 42.27
N ARG A 811 39.29 9.42 42.52
CA ARG A 811 38.97 9.90 43.88
C ARG A 811 37.48 9.88 44.17
N ARG A 812 36.64 9.98 43.14
CA ARG A 812 35.20 10.14 43.34
C ARG A 812 34.41 9.37 42.29
N PHE A 813 33.34 8.72 42.73
CA PHE A 813 32.32 8.12 41.87
C PHE A 813 31.01 8.89 42.09
N THR A 814 30.37 9.33 41.01
CA THR A 814 29.07 10.02 41.08
C THR A 814 28.09 9.40 40.10
N ALA A 815 26.81 9.30 40.48
CA ALA A 815 25.73 8.86 39.58
C ALA A 815 24.38 9.42 40.05
N ALA A 816 23.43 9.59 39.15
CA ALA A 816 22.01 9.67 39.47
C ALA A 816 21.41 8.27 39.36
N VAL A 817 20.78 7.76 40.41
CA VAL A 817 20.22 6.40 40.43
C VAL A 817 18.72 6.40 40.67
N GLY A 818 18.01 5.46 40.06
CA GLY A 818 16.58 5.29 40.23
C GLY A 818 16.02 4.19 39.34
N VAL A 819 14.72 3.98 39.42
CA VAL A 819 13.98 3.09 38.50
C VAL A 819 13.72 3.85 37.19
N ASP A 820 14.00 3.23 36.05
CA ASP A 820 13.80 3.85 34.72
C ASP A 820 12.31 4.15 34.47
N ASP A 821 12.02 5.25 33.78
CA ASP A 821 10.65 5.67 33.50
C ASP A 821 9.89 4.68 32.56
N GLU A 822 10.59 3.81 31.83
CA GLU A 822 10.01 2.84 30.88
C GLU A 822 9.11 1.80 31.54
N VAL A 823 9.34 1.47 32.82
CA VAL A 823 8.52 0.50 33.56
C VAL A 823 7.23 1.10 34.14
N ALA A 824 6.87 2.32 33.71
CA ALA A 824 5.54 2.91 33.85
C ALA A 824 4.94 2.85 35.27
N GLY A 825 5.74 3.11 36.30
CA GLY A 825 5.28 3.16 37.70
C GLY A 825 5.41 1.84 38.48
N LYS A 826 6.15 0.85 37.95
CA LYS A 826 6.51 -0.39 38.63
C LYS A 826 7.98 -0.39 39.09
N GLY A 827 8.44 -1.47 39.71
CA GLY A 827 9.83 -1.69 40.14
C GLY A 827 10.18 -1.11 41.52
N SER A 828 10.97 -1.86 42.28
CA SER A 828 11.51 -1.45 43.57
C SER A 828 12.94 -2.00 43.77
N VAL A 829 13.91 -1.11 43.91
CA VAL A 829 15.34 -1.48 43.87
C VAL A 829 16.17 -0.80 44.94
N VAL A 830 17.31 -1.40 45.29
CA VAL A 830 18.34 -0.82 46.15
C VAL A 830 19.67 -0.78 45.40
N PHE A 831 20.31 0.38 45.38
CA PHE A 831 21.62 0.57 44.77
C PHE A 831 22.73 0.48 45.84
N GLU A 832 23.79 -0.28 45.55
CA GLU A 832 24.99 -0.40 46.36
C GLU A 832 26.24 -0.08 45.54
N VAL A 833 27.14 0.71 46.12
CA VAL A 833 28.47 0.98 45.58
C VAL A 833 29.48 0.34 46.51
N LEU A 834 30.29 -0.61 46.01
CA LEU A 834 31.31 -1.29 46.79
C LEU A 834 32.71 -1.01 46.22
N GLY A 835 33.67 -0.74 47.10
CA GLY A 835 35.09 -0.64 46.77
C GLY A 835 35.87 -1.79 47.39
N ASP A 836 36.58 -2.55 46.57
CA ASP A 836 37.37 -3.72 46.99
C ASP A 836 36.54 -4.71 47.85
N GLY A 837 35.28 -4.90 47.48
CA GLY A 837 34.32 -5.77 48.17
C GLY A 837 33.70 -5.20 49.45
N ARG A 838 33.99 -3.95 49.81
CA ARG A 838 33.38 -3.24 50.96
C ARG A 838 32.34 -2.23 50.47
N THR A 839 31.13 -2.29 51.02
CA THR A 839 30.09 -1.30 50.73
C THR A 839 30.52 0.10 51.18
N LEU A 840 30.55 1.03 50.23
CA LEU A 840 30.87 2.44 50.42
C LEU A 840 29.60 3.30 50.49
N ALA A 841 28.56 2.91 49.75
CA ALA A 841 27.24 3.56 49.79
C ALA A 841 26.13 2.55 49.50
N THR A 842 24.97 2.77 50.12
CA THR A 842 23.72 2.04 49.86
C THR A 842 22.57 3.03 49.88
N THR A 843 21.63 2.92 48.94
CA THR A 843 20.40 3.73 48.96
C THR A 843 19.34 3.08 49.87
N PRO A 844 18.32 3.84 50.32
CA PRO A 844 17.03 3.24 50.65
C PRO A 844 16.46 2.48 49.44
N VAL A 845 15.37 1.72 49.65
CA VAL A 845 14.56 1.21 48.53
C VAL A 845 14.04 2.41 47.73
N LEU A 846 14.29 2.40 46.43
CA LEU A 846 13.81 3.38 45.47
C LEU A 846 12.75 2.73 44.60
N THR A 847 11.67 3.47 44.36
CA THR A 847 10.60 3.09 43.44
C THR A 847 10.57 4.06 42.27
N SER A 848 9.83 3.72 41.22
CA SER A 848 9.49 4.67 40.15
C SER A 848 8.70 5.90 40.63
N ALA A 849 8.24 5.92 41.89
CA ALA A 849 7.64 7.08 42.53
C ALA A 849 8.65 8.03 43.21
N ASP A 850 9.92 7.66 43.31
CA ASP A 850 10.95 8.48 43.95
C ASP A 850 11.68 9.39 42.96
N ALA A 851 12.23 10.50 43.43
CA ALA A 851 13.12 11.32 42.62
C ALA A 851 14.46 10.59 42.40
N ALA A 852 15.12 10.86 41.28
CA ALA A 852 16.48 10.37 41.03
C ALA A 852 17.40 10.73 42.21
N ARG A 853 18.11 9.73 42.74
CA ARG A 853 18.99 9.90 43.89
C ARG A 853 20.42 10.13 43.41
N ALA A 854 20.99 11.27 43.75
CA ALA A 854 22.41 11.49 43.56
C ALA A 854 23.22 10.62 44.54
N LEU A 855 24.13 9.82 43.99
CA LEU A 855 25.22 9.16 44.68
C LEU A 855 26.50 9.94 44.43
N ASP A 856 27.27 10.13 45.50
CA ASP A 856 28.54 10.82 45.48
C ASP A 856 29.46 10.17 46.52
N VAL A 857 30.39 9.35 46.02
CA VAL A 857 31.13 8.36 46.81
C VAL A 857 32.63 8.57 46.66
N ASP A 858 33.35 8.63 47.78
CA ASP A 858 34.82 8.64 47.78
C ASP A 858 35.34 7.24 47.43
N VAL A 859 36.10 7.16 46.34
CA VAL A 859 36.73 5.92 45.85
C VAL A 859 38.26 6.02 45.87
N SER A 860 38.81 6.98 46.63
CA SER A 860 40.25 7.19 46.73
C SER A 860 40.97 5.92 47.19
N GLY A 861 41.91 5.44 46.36
CA GLY A 861 42.69 4.24 46.64
C GLY A 861 41.96 2.91 46.44
N VAL A 862 40.69 2.93 46.01
CA VAL A 862 39.95 1.73 45.61
C VAL A 862 40.57 1.16 44.34
N ARG A 863 40.83 -0.15 44.33
CA ARG A 863 41.36 -0.83 43.13
C ARG A 863 40.25 -1.39 42.25
N ARG A 864 39.14 -1.81 42.84
CA ARG A 864 37.99 -2.37 42.13
C ARG A 864 36.69 -1.78 42.64
N LEU A 865 35.89 -1.24 41.73
CA LEU A 865 34.56 -0.73 42.00
C LEU A 865 33.51 -1.74 41.54
N THR A 866 32.52 -1.99 42.39
CA THR A 866 31.35 -2.80 42.08
C THR A 866 30.11 -1.93 42.23
N LEU A 867 29.34 -1.82 41.15
CA LEU A 867 28.00 -1.23 41.13
C LEU A 867 26.99 -2.37 41.19
N ARG A 868 26.19 -2.44 42.25
CA ARG A 868 25.23 -3.53 42.47
C ARG A 868 23.83 -2.98 42.66
N VAL A 869 22.85 -3.63 42.05
CA VAL A 869 21.43 -3.37 42.29
C VAL A 869 20.79 -4.62 42.85
N THR A 870 20.05 -4.50 43.94
CA THR A 870 19.28 -5.60 44.54
C THR A 870 17.78 -5.29 44.51
N ASP A 871 16.97 -6.34 44.63
CA ASP A 871 15.53 -6.25 44.88
C ASP A 871 15.23 -5.38 46.12
N GLY A 872 14.17 -4.58 46.06
CA GLY A 872 13.65 -3.78 47.16
C GLY A 872 12.87 -4.57 48.23
N GLY A 873 12.68 -5.88 48.00
CA GLY A 873 12.12 -6.84 48.94
C GLY A 873 10.71 -7.31 48.60
N ASP A 874 10.20 -6.98 47.41
CA ASP A 874 8.91 -7.41 46.86
C ASP A 874 9.03 -8.28 45.59
N GLY A 875 10.26 -8.61 45.19
CA GLY A 875 10.58 -9.44 44.04
C GLY A 875 10.96 -8.59 42.83
N VAL A 876 11.65 -9.21 41.86
CA VAL A 876 12.34 -8.49 40.79
C VAL A 876 11.45 -8.02 39.62
N ASP A 877 10.13 -7.98 39.79
CA ASP A 877 9.23 -7.67 38.65
C ASP A 877 9.35 -6.20 38.23
N SER A 878 9.78 -5.97 36.98
CA SER A 878 9.98 -4.64 36.40
C SER A 878 11.05 -3.80 37.12
N ASP A 879 12.06 -4.44 37.71
CA ASP A 879 13.17 -3.79 38.44
C ASP A 879 14.23 -3.21 37.47
N HIS A 880 13.79 -2.42 36.49
CA HIS A 880 14.67 -1.74 35.55
C HIS A 880 15.26 -0.52 36.25
N ALA A 881 16.57 -0.53 36.42
CA ALA A 881 17.31 0.39 37.25
C ALA A 881 18.41 1.06 36.45
N ASP A 882 18.53 2.37 36.60
CA ASP A 882 19.53 3.17 35.91
C ASP A 882 20.62 3.66 36.85
N TRP A 883 21.86 3.49 36.42
CA TRP A 883 23.01 4.27 36.86
C TRP A 883 23.21 5.44 35.90
N GLY A 884 22.33 6.43 35.97
CA GLY A 884 22.39 7.65 35.17
C GLY A 884 23.67 8.43 35.44
N ASP A 885 24.40 8.75 34.38
CA ASP A 885 25.62 9.57 34.38
C ASP A 885 26.67 9.10 35.40
N ALA A 886 26.90 7.78 35.44
CA ALA A 886 27.87 7.12 36.30
C ALA A 886 29.31 7.52 35.94
N ARG A 887 29.86 8.53 36.64
CA ARG A 887 31.17 9.14 36.43
C ARG A 887 32.19 8.72 37.49
N LEU A 888 33.44 8.65 37.06
CA LEU A 888 34.65 8.54 37.85
C LEU A 888 35.50 9.79 37.63
N LEU A 889 35.91 10.41 38.72
CA LEU A 889 36.63 11.69 38.73
C LEU A 889 38.03 11.47 39.31
N SER A 890 39.08 11.81 38.55
CA SER A 890 40.49 11.66 38.92
C SER A 890 41.04 12.77 39.82
#